data_AF-A0A970TQR2-F1
#
_entry.id   AF-A0A970TQR2-F1
#
_cell.length_a   1.000
_cell.length_b   1.000
_cell.length_c   1.000
_cell.angle_alpha   90.00
_cell.angle_beta   90.00
_cell.angle_gamma   90.00
#
_symmetry.space_group_name_H-M   'P 1'
#
loop_
_entity.id
_entity.type
_entity.pdbx_description
1 polymer ?
#
loop_
_entity_poly.entity_id
_entity_poly.type
_entity_poly.pdbx_seq_one_letter_code
_entity_poly.pdbx_strand_id
1 'polypeptide(L)'
;MKPLIQVCGDPTVDWFRIHNENIIVRGGVYFWKKKQEGSRMRMSSKPGGAAMVLQLLKEMISEESASIEGLVLDEELLERPKNDSITTSWTLWKEYANPGLNSSAFRLVEWQEFEPGVWDYEARPLTGSPQLLLIQDSGLGFRYLPGGWPEALSNRGDKRPQHIIFKLGQYGDLPDNPLLNRIEDLGLDQHTTMVTSLSDLRSCAVKVGISLSWERILEEVVAAVRSSNGPFWDRSSNQLKYKQVVVTIGASGAVIVSHEANTLVFDCRGQEGDFAAQYPGQMIGYNTCVLGALAAGWIENRDAPDWTRSVYWGIALARLLHIKGLDVVADEDHESLQYPYAMLTKAYREWNHKSTLLMNPVSNTLDLGIFVDDQGLAVNPRTLGKWTILEKALLKTDMVQQDYLTNIPNIEAVSECAGNIVVYGPRKALPQVPIEMVGSWYSADRQEVEGVRSVNNAMKIYLQLEKSQTPLCVAVFGPPGAGKSFVIKEIAKGLGLDADAQLTFNLSQFGLASELQNAFNQIRDLNLKGKTPLVFWDEFDTPCEGQPLGWLQYFLAPMQDGEFTDQGRTHPLGRGIYVFAGATRFSFEDFRAGNDARDRQAKKPDFISRLRAYINIRGINGDPNTVEDRLYMIRRAFILRQYLEAEAPRIKAEGKIEIEAGVLDAFLRVSQYLHGARSLDNLVKMSSLYDKRKYELSSLPPDHILKMHVNMEEFNALTRMGHREMLRIGISGHINLDPNQMENLKQAVQEAIDFIEQQFPNRYLTVFSPLAIGSDRLVARELLKKENSRLIAVLPVPQEEYIFDFGLTDDYWVDPKGAELRKEFKYWLSERATEIINIPPLPSRKEAYLRAGYFIAEHSDVMIVVWDGQRNLESSVTAQIVARAEKLHKPLCHVWARNNKLESSWSEGIDKHGQVRYKRFSCAQPTDWLDI
;
A
#
# COMPACT_ATOMS: atom_id res chain seq x y z
N MET A 1 17.02 -37.98 -25.87
CA MET A 1 17.64 -36.90 -26.68
C MET A 1 17.69 -35.65 -25.82
N LYS A 2 18.81 -34.93 -25.82
CA LYS A 2 18.88 -33.61 -25.15
C LYS A 2 17.92 -32.65 -25.87
N PRO A 3 17.18 -31.79 -25.17
CA PRO A 3 16.40 -30.75 -25.83
C PRO A 3 17.36 -29.81 -26.56
N LEU A 4 16.93 -29.36 -27.73
CA LEU A 4 17.55 -28.30 -28.50
C LEU A 4 16.86 -26.97 -28.13
N ILE A 5 17.67 -25.98 -27.80
CA ILE A 5 17.26 -24.60 -27.53
C ILE A 5 17.91 -23.72 -28.59
N GLN A 6 17.12 -22.90 -29.25
CA GLN A 6 17.61 -21.99 -30.28
C GLN A 6 17.36 -20.54 -29.88
N VAL A 7 18.36 -19.68 -30.11
CA VAL A 7 18.27 -18.23 -29.90
C VAL A 7 18.42 -17.51 -31.23
N CYS A 8 17.41 -16.74 -31.62
CA CYS A 8 17.43 -15.87 -32.79
C CYS A 8 16.93 -14.46 -32.44
N GLY A 9 17.14 -13.50 -33.33
CA GLY A 9 16.75 -12.11 -33.08
C GLY A 9 17.74 -11.11 -33.66
N ASP A 10 17.65 -9.88 -33.16
CA ASP A 10 18.51 -8.76 -33.57
C ASP A 10 19.86 -8.77 -32.81
N PRO A 11 21.01 -8.99 -33.46
CA PRO A 11 22.32 -8.81 -32.82
C PRO A 11 22.77 -7.35 -32.80
N THR A 12 23.56 -6.99 -31.80
CA THR A 12 24.28 -5.71 -31.74
C THR A 12 25.72 -5.90 -31.31
N VAL A 13 26.56 -4.89 -31.55
CA VAL A 13 27.87 -4.76 -30.91
C VAL A 13 27.86 -3.54 -30.00
N ASP A 14 28.11 -3.75 -28.72
CA ASP A 14 28.09 -2.69 -27.72
C ASP A 14 29.53 -2.30 -27.37
N TRP A 15 29.89 -1.04 -27.65
CA TRP A 15 31.20 -0.45 -27.37
C TRP A 15 31.19 0.29 -26.03
N PHE A 16 32.13 -0.08 -25.17
CA PHE A 16 32.29 0.43 -23.82
C PHE A 16 33.47 1.42 -23.76
N ARG A 17 33.13 2.70 -23.60
CA ARG A 17 34.10 3.77 -23.34
C ARG A 17 34.10 4.10 -21.85
N ILE A 18 35.26 4.45 -21.31
CA ILE A 18 35.42 4.69 -19.88
C ILE A 18 35.64 6.17 -19.60
N HIS A 19 34.82 6.72 -18.70
CA HIS A 19 34.92 8.10 -18.26
C HIS A 19 36.16 8.30 -17.40
N ASN A 20 37.06 9.20 -17.81
CA ASN A 20 38.25 9.58 -17.04
C ASN A 20 38.07 11.01 -16.50
N GLU A 21 37.96 11.16 -15.17
CA GLU A 21 37.72 12.46 -14.51
C GLU A 21 38.90 13.47 -14.61
N ASN A 22 40.07 13.03 -15.09
CA ASN A 22 41.32 13.80 -15.03
C ASN A 22 41.80 14.41 -16.37
N ILE A 23 40.90 14.78 -17.29
CA ILE A 23 41.28 15.60 -18.47
C ILE A 23 40.97 17.07 -18.17
N ILE A 24 41.72 17.66 -17.23
CA ILE A 24 41.75 19.12 -17.09
C ILE A 24 42.86 19.65 -17.98
N VAL A 25 42.52 20.11 -19.19
CA VAL A 25 43.43 20.90 -20.02
C VAL A 25 43.47 22.32 -19.45
N ARG A 26 44.25 22.51 -18.38
CA ARG A 26 44.52 23.86 -17.84
C ARG A 26 45.57 24.53 -18.73
N GLY A 27 45.12 25.51 -19.51
CA GLY A 27 45.97 26.35 -20.35
C GLY A 27 46.05 25.85 -21.79
N GLY A 28 45.78 26.75 -22.73
CA GLY A 28 45.82 26.45 -24.15
C GLY A 28 47.13 25.83 -24.61
N VAL A 29 47.02 25.03 -25.68
CA VAL A 29 48.06 24.24 -26.36
C VAL A 29 48.47 22.96 -25.62
N TYR A 30 48.16 21.83 -26.28
CA TYR A 30 48.37 20.43 -25.91
C TYR A 30 49.70 20.14 -25.20
N PHE A 31 49.68 20.00 -23.87
CA PHE A 31 50.74 19.32 -23.12
C PHE A 31 50.23 17.98 -22.60
N TRP A 32 50.63 16.89 -23.27
CA TRP A 32 50.37 15.53 -22.81
C TRP A 32 51.28 15.21 -21.61
N LYS A 33 50.76 15.31 -20.38
CA LYS A 33 51.46 14.77 -19.20
C LYS A 33 51.43 13.24 -19.26
N LYS A 34 52.59 12.60 -19.16
CA LYS A 34 52.70 11.14 -19.02
C LYS A 34 51.99 10.73 -17.72
N LYS A 35 50.87 10.00 -17.85
CA LYS A 35 50.07 9.50 -16.72
C LYS A 35 50.94 8.57 -15.86
N GLN A 36 50.78 8.60 -14.53
CA GLN A 36 51.33 7.56 -13.65
C GLN A 36 50.72 6.20 -14.02
N GLU A 37 51.51 5.13 -13.94
CA GLU A 37 51.21 3.75 -14.35
C GLU A 37 50.18 3.04 -13.44
N GLY A 38 49.02 3.66 -13.22
CA GLY A 38 47.84 3.02 -12.63
C GLY A 38 46.84 2.64 -13.71
N SER A 39 46.53 1.34 -13.81
CA SER A 39 45.58 0.63 -14.69
C SER A 39 45.11 1.35 -15.96
N ARG A 40 45.64 0.94 -17.12
CA ARG A 40 45.15 1.37 -18.44
C ARG A 40 43.91 0.58 -18.81
N MET A 41 42.76 0.97 -18.27
CA MET A 41 41.48 0.49 -18.74
C MET A 41 41.24 0.94 -20.20
N ARG A 42 41.14 -0.02 -21.12
CA ARG A 42 40.95 0.22 -22.56
C ARG A 42 39.48 0.21 -22.94
N MET A 43 39.19 0.83 -24.08
CA MET A 43 37.92 0.65 -24.78
C MET A 43 37.77 -0.82 -25.16
N SER A 44 36.58 -1.38 -24.96
CA SER A 44 36.26 -2.77 -25.28
C SER A 44 34.89 -2.85 -25.95
N SER A 45 34.66 -3.92 -26.72
CA SER A 45 33.37 -4.21 -27.34
C SER A 45 32.85 -5.56 -26.85
N LYS A 46 31.53 -5.75 -26.85
CA LYS A 46 30.90 -7.05 -26.56
C LYS A 46 29.68 -7.31 -27.45
N PRO A 47 29.35 -8.60 -27.68
CA PRO A 47 28.08 -8.97 -28.29
C PRO A 47 26.90 -8.47 -27.44
N GLY A 48 26.01 -7.73 -28.07
CA GLY A 48 24.73 -7.31 -27.52
C GLY A 48 23.56 -8.06 -28.17
N GLY A 49 22.33 -7.64 -27.87
CA GLY A 49 21.13 -8.20 -28.47
C GLY A 49 20.99 -9.73 -28.27
N ALA A 50 20.62 -10.44 -29.34
CA ALA A 50 20.38 -11.88 -29.31
C ALA A 50 21.66 -12.67 -28.99
N ALA A 51 22.83 -12.16 -29.40
CA ALA A 51 24.12 -12.80 -29.17
C ALA A 51 24.52 -12.77 -27.68
N MET A 52 24.17 -11.71 -26.96
CA MET A 52 24.36 -11.61 -25.51
C MET A 52 23.51 -12.64 -24.75
N VAL A 53 22.25 -12.83 -25.17
CA VAL A 53 21.36 -13.83 -24.57
C VAL A 53 21.92 -15.23 -24.81
N LEU A 54 22.41 -15.53 -26.02
CA LEU A 54 23.05 -16.80 -26.34
C LEU A 54 24.24 -17.09 -25.43
N GLN A 55 25.12 -16.11 -25.21
CA GLN A 55 26.28 -16.25 -24.32
C GLN A 55 25.85 -16.57 -22.89
N LEU A 56 24.85 -15.86 -22.36
CA LEU A 56 24.34 -16.13 -21.01
C LEU A 56 23.74 -17.54 -20.91
N LEU A 57 22.97 -18.00 -21.91
CA LEU A 57 22.35 -19.32 -21.87
C LEU A 57 23.38 -20.45 -21.91
N LYS A 58 24.42 -20.33 -22.75
CA LYS A 58 25.52 -21.31 -22.83
C LYS A 58 26.25 -21.47 -21.50
N GLU A 59 26.43 -20.37 -20.77
CA GLU A 59 27.02 -20.41 -19.44
C GLU A 59 26.05 -20.96 -18.40
N MET A 60 24.79 -20.49 -18.41
CA MET A 60 23.80 -20.79 -17.38
C MET A 60 23.36 -22.25 -17.39
N ILE A 61 23.08 -22.79 -18.56
CA ILE A 61 22.52 -24.14 -18.78
C ILE A 61 23.65 -25.08 -19.20
N SER A 62 23.80 -26.19 -18.48
CA SER A 62 24.86 -27.16 -18.80
C SER A 62 24.63 -27.85 -20.15
N GLU A 63 25.70 -28.14 -20.88
CA GLU A 63 25.65 -28.93 -22.12
C GLU A 63 25.09 -30.35 -21.89
N GLU A 64 25.12 -30.85 -20.66
CA GLU A 64 24.49 -32.12 -20.30
C GLU A 64 22.96 -32.03 -20.32
N SER A 65 22.41 -30.87 -19.95
CA SER A 65 20.97 -30.63 -19.82
C SER A 65 20.29 -30.28 -21.14
N ALA A 66 20.93 -29.51 -22.02
CA ALA A 66 20.39 -29.06 -23.31
C ALA A 66 21.49 -28.75 -24.34
N SER A 67 21.15 -28.86 -25.62
CA SER A 67 21.96 -28.30 -26.73
C SER A 67 21.50 -26.88 -27.00
N ILE A 68 22.43 -25.91 -27.08
CA ILE A 68 22.10 -24.49 -27.23
C ILE A 68 22.76 -23.96 -28.50
N GLU A 69 21.92 -23.53 -29.44
CA GLU A 69 22.31 -23.01 -30.74
C GLU A 69 21.80 -21.58 -30.92
N GLY A 70 22.50 -20.79 -31.74
CA GLY A 70 22.09 -19.42 -32.02
C GLY A 70 23.17 -18.66 -32.76
N LEU A 71 22.92 -17.37 -32.95
CA LEU A 71 23.81 -16.48 -33.68
C LEU A 71 25.07 -16.14 -32.86
N VAL A 72 26.23 -16.56 -33.36
CA VAL A 72 27.55 -16.17 -32.83
C VAL A 72 28.11 -15.05 -33.71
N LEU A 73 28.61 -13.99 -33.09
CA LEU A 73 29.26 -12.89 -33.80
C LEU A 73 30.72 -13.24 -34.11
N ASP A 74 31.15 -12.91 -35.32
CA ASP A 74 32.54 -13.06 -35.76
C ASP A 74 33.44 -12.08 -34.99
N GLU A 75 34.64 -12.51 -34.58
CA GLU A 75 35.57 -11.67 -33.79
C GLU A 75 35.94 -10.37 -34.51
N GLU A 76 36.03 -10.40 -35.85
CA GLU A 76 36.29 -9.22 -36.69
C GLU A 76 35.26 -8.09 -36.49
N LEU A 77 34.00 -8.43 -36.19
CA LEU A 77 32.95 -7.45 -35.89
C LEU A 77 33.15 -6.77 -34.53
N LEU A 78 33.75 -7.48 -33.58
CA LEU A 78 34.08 -6.94 -32.27
C LEU A 78 35.32 -6.04 -32.33
N GLU A 79 36.19 -6.22 -33.32
CA GLU A 79 37.40 -5.41 -33.48
C GLU A 79 37.18 -4.14 -34.33
N ARG A 80 36.05 -4.04 -35.05
CA ARG A 80 35.75 -2.94 -35.98
C ARG A 80 34.64 -2.01 -35.48
N PRO A 81 34.99 -0.83 -34.92
CA PRO A 81 34.01 0.04 -34.26
C PRO A 81 32.93 0.69 -35.13
N LYS A 82 33.17 0.86 -36.43
CA LYS A 82 32.20 1.47 -37.36
C LYS A 82 31.99 0.56 -38.56
N ASN A 83 31.33 -0.57 -38.32
CA ASN A 83 30.97 -1.51 -39.37
C ASN A 83 29.49 -1.39 -39.71
N ASP A 84 29.18 -0.97 -40.93
CA ASP A 84 27.80 -0.79 -41.42
C ASP A 84 27.01 -2.11 -41.52
N SER A 85 27.68 -3.26 -41.36
CA SER A 85 27.04 -4.59 -41.42
C SER A 85 26.30 -4.99 -40.14
N ILE A 86 26.47 -4.27 -39.02
CA ILE A 86 25.81 -4.60 -37.75
C ILE A 86 25.49 -3.32 -36.97
N THR A 87 24.34 -3.32 -36.28
CA THR A 87 23.98 -2.18 -35.43
C THR A 87 24.95 -2.09 -34.25
N THR A 88 25.53 -0.91 -34.03
CA THR A 88 26.47 -0.66 -32.94
C THR A 88 25.94 0.37 -31.96
N SER A 89 26.24 0.18 -30.68
CA SER A 89 25.92 1.14 -29.63
C SER A 89 27.19 1.61 -28.93
N TRP A 90 27.26 2.90 -28.61
CA TRP A 90 28.39 3.52 -27.93
C TRP A 90 27.97 4.02 -26.56
N THR A 91 28.64 3.53 -25.53
CA THR A 91 28.23 3.74 -24.14
C THR A 91 29.38 4.23 -23.28
N LEU A 92 29.09 5.19 -22.40
CA LEU A 92 30.06 5.75 -21.45
C LEU A 92 29.86 5.12 -20.07
N TRP A 93 30.92 4.51 -19.53
CA TRP A 93 30.91 3.81 -18.25
C TRP A 93 31.80 4.51 -17.23
N LYS A 94 31.38 4.47 -15.97
CA LYS A 94 32.12 5.02 -14.84
C LYS A 94 32.02 4.06 -13.66
N GLU A 95 33.08 4.01 -12.87
CA GLU A 95 33.07 3.34 -11.59
C GLU A 95 32.32 4.18 -10.55
N TYR A 96 31.26 3.61 -9.99
CA TYR A 96 30.49 4.20 -8.90
C TYR A 96 30.75 3.46 -7.60
N ALA A 97 30.98 4.20 -6.51
CA ALA A 97 30.92 3.63 -5.18
C ALA A 97 29.48 3.22 -4.87
N ASN A 98 29.28 2.04 -4.28
CA ASN A 98 27.96 1.58 -3.85
C ASN A 98 27.62 2.18 -2.49
N PRO A 99 26.59 3.04 -2.38
CA PRO A 99 26.18 3.57 -1.09
C PRO A 99 25.83 2.44 -0.11
N GLY A 100 26.43 2.47 1.08
CA GLY A 100 26.21 1.46 2.12
C GLY A 100 26.94 0.13 1.91
N LEU A 101 27.74 -0.04 0.85
CA LEU A 101 28.57 -1.23 0.63
C LEU A 101 30.05 -0.82 0.47
N ASN A 102 30.96 -1.65 0.98
CA ASN A 102 32.41 -1.48 0.76
C ASN A 102 32.83 -2.04 -0.61
N SER A 103 32.15 -1.63 -1.68
CA SER A 103 32.42 -2.08 -3.05
C SER A 103 32.06 -0.99 -4.05
N SER A 104 32.71 -1.00 -5.20
CA SER A 104 32.40 -0.19 -6.37
C SER A 104 31.95 -1.07 -7.54
N ALA A 105 31.33 -0.45 -8.54
CA ALA A 105 30.85 -1.14 -9.74
C ALA A 105 30.90 -0.22 -10.95
N PHE A 106 31.28 -0.76 -12.11
CA PHE A 106 31.18 -0.05 -13.39
C PHE A 106 29.73 -0.05 -13.86
N ARG A 107 29.16 1.15 -14.02
CA ARG A 107 27.80 1.37 -14.53
C ARG A 107 27.76 2.42 -15.64
N LEU A 108 26.70 2.35 -16.42
CA LEU A 108 26.45 3.25 -17.53
C LEU A 108 26.15 4.66 -17.00
N VAL A 109 26.88 5.64 -17.53
CA VAL A 109 26.66 7.07 -17.31
C VAL A 109 25.62 7.57 -18.30
N GLU A 110 25.89 7.37 -19.59
CA GLU A 110 25.08 7.87 -20.70
C GLU A 110 25.30 7.03 -21.96
N TRP A 111 24.27 7.02 -22.81
CA TRP A 111 24.37 6.57 -24.19
C TRP A 111 24.98 7.69 -25.03
N GLN A 112 26.07 7.41 -25.75
CA GLN A 112 26.77 8.41 -26.55
C GLN A 112 26.22 8.43 -27.99
N GLU A 113 26.25 7.29 -28.66
CA GLU A 113 25.88 7.16 -30.07
C GLU A 113 25.19 5.81 -30.30
N PHE A 114 24.31 5.78 -31.29
CA PHE A 114 23.66 4.59 -31.79
C PHE A 114 23.76 4.62 -33.32
N GLU A 115 24.42 3.64 -33.91
CA GLU A 115 24.67 3.56 -35.35
C GLU A 115 23.93 2.33 -35.92
N PRO A 116 22.82 2.53 -36.66
CA PRO A 116 22.11 1.44 -37.30
C PRO A 116 22.98 0.74 -38.34
N GLY A 117 22.97 -0.59 -38.37
CA GLY A 117 23.65 -1.40 -39.39
C GLY A 117 22.73 -2.41 -40.05
N VAL A 118 23.08 -2.85 -41.26
CA VAL A 118 22.30 -3.78 -42.07
C VAL A 118 22.84 -5.20 -41.88
N TRP A 119 22.21 -5.94 -40.97
CA TRP A 119 22.58 -7.33 -40.71
C TRP A 119 22.00 -8.28 -41.78
N ASP A 120 22.83 -9.18 -42.30
CA ASP A 120 22.41 -10.21 -43.26
C ASP A 120 21.79 -11.40 -42.52
N TYR A 121 20.48 -11.31 -42.26
CA TYR A 121 19.72 -12.36 -41.59
C TYR A 121 19.53 -13.60 -42.47
N GLU A 122 19.41 -13.44 -43.80
CA GLU A 122 19.06 -14.52 -44.74
C GLU A 122 20.24 -15.48 -45.01
N ALA A 123 21.47 -15.03 -44.83
CA ALA A 123 22.65 -15.89 -44.91
C ALA A 123 22.81 -16.83 -43.70
N ARG A 124 22.09 -16.62 -42.59
CA ARG A 124 22.32 -17.31 -41.31
C ARG A 124 21.06 -17.88 -40.64
N PRO A 125 20.13 -18.55 -41.35
CA PRO A 125 18.96 -19.16 -40.71
C PRO A 125 19.35 -20.36 -39.84
N LEU A 126 18.70 -20.50 -38.68
CA LEU A 126 18.87 -21.68 -37.84
C LEU A 126 18.08 -22.86 -38.43
N THR A 127 18.68 -24.05 -38.42
CA THR A 127 18.09 -25.28 -38.97
C THR A 127 17.63 -26.22 -37.86
N GLY A 128 16.72 -27.13 -38.16
CA GLY A 128 16.18 -28.09 -37.19
C GLY A 128 14.94 -27.61 -36.43
N SER A 129 14.53 -28.41 -35.45
CA SER A 129 13.31 -28.18 -34.66
C SER A 129 13.65 -28.13 -33.17
N PRO A 130 13.80 -26.92 -32.59
CA PRO A 130 14.11 -26.74 -31.18
C PRO A 130 12.88 -27.07 -30.34
N GLN A 131 13.06 -27.60 -29.13
CA GLN A 131 11.95 -27.71 -28.18
C GLN A 131 11.62 -26.34 -27.55
N LEU A 132 12.64 -25.49 -27.33
CA LEU A 132 12.46 -24.10 -26.88
C LEU A 132 13.09 -23.14 -27.89
N LEU A 133 12.29 -22.21 -28.40
CA LEU A 133 12.77 -21.13 -29.26
C LEU A 133 12.74 -19.80 -28.48
N LEU A 134 13.89 -19.15 -28.37
CA LEU A 134 14.00 -17.81 -27.79
C LEU A 134 14.21 -16.78 -28.90
N ILE A 135 13.28 -15.84 -28.99
CA ILE A 135 13.29 -14.77 -29.99
C ILE A 135 13.54 -13.44 -29.27
N GLN A 136 14.60 -12.74 -29.67
CA GLN A 136 14.98 -11.45 -29.11
C GLN A 136 14.77 -10.36 -30.17
N ASP A 137 13.58 -9.76 -30.16
CA ASP A 137 13.18 -8.73 -31.11
C ASP A 137 13.33 -7.34 -30.46
N SER A 138 14.27 -6.56 -30.97
CA SER A 138 14.56 -5.19 -30.53
C SER A 138 14.10 -4.14 -31.53
N GLY A 139 13.51 -4.57 -32.66
CA GLY A 139 13.05 -3.66 -33.72
C GLY A 139 14.16 -3.23 -34.68
N LEU A 140 15.26 -3.99 -34.78
CA LEU A 140 16.41 -3.64 -35.65
C LEU A 140 16.34 -4.28 -37.05
N GLY A 141 15.22 -4.92 -37.39
CA GLY A 141 14.93 -5.42 -38.73
C GLY A 141 14.59 -6.90 -38.81
N PHE A 142 14.99 -7.73 -37.83
CA PHE A 142 14.78 -9.18 -37.86
C PHE A 142 13.31 -9.58 -38.11
N ARG A 143 12.36 -8.86 -37.50
CA ARG A 143 10.93 -9.14 -37.62
C ARG A 143 10.35 -8.97 -39.03
N TYR A 144 11.08 -8.34 -39.96
CA TYR A 144 10.62 -8.05 -41.32
C TYR A 144 11.29 -8.91 -42.40
N LEU A 145 12.17 -9.84 -42.02
CA LEU A 145 12.97 -10.64 -42.96
C LEU A 145 12.72 -12.15 -42.80
N PRO A 146 11.66 -12.69 -43.45
CA PRO A 146 11.29 -14.10 -43.33
C PRO A 146 12.38 -15.09 -43.71
N GLY A 147 13.27 -14.73 -44.65
CA GLY A 147 14.39 -15.59 -45.07
C GLY A 147 15.42 -15.85 -43.96
N GLY A 148 15.47 -15.00 -42.94
CA GLY A 148 16.36 -15.18 -41.78
C GLY A 148 15.70 -15.85 -40.57
N TRP A 149 14.40 -16.15 -40.63
CA TRP A 149 13.71 -16.83 -39.53
C TRP A 149 14.17 -18.30 -39.43
N PRO A 150 14.19 -18.89 -38.21
CA PRO A 150 14.51 -20.30 -38.03
C PRO A 150 13.62 -21.21 -38.87
N GLU A 151 14.17 -22.35 -39.33
CA GLU A 151 13.45 -23.37 -40.10
C GLU A 151 12.17 -23.85 -39.41
N ALA A 152 12.18 -23.87 -38.07
CA ALA A 152 11.03 -24.23 -37.24
C ALA A 152 9.81 -23.31 -37.43
N LEU A 153 10.02 -22.07 -37.91
CA LEU A 153 8.98 -21.11 -38.28
C LEU A 153 8.67 -21.12 -39.79
N SER A 154 9.30 -21.98 -40.59
CA SER A 154 9.05 -22.11 -42.03
C SER A 154 7.81 -22.97 -42.34
N ASN A 155 7.28 -22.89 -43.57
CA ASN A 155 6.19 -23.76 -44.02
C ASN A 155 6.64 -25.22 -44.23
N ARG A 156 7.95 -25.48 -44.29
CA ARG A 156 8.54 -26.77 -44.65
C ARG A 156 8.89 -27.65 -43.44
N GLY A 157 8.86 -27.13 -42.22
CA GLY A 157 9.21 -27.90 -41.02
C GLY A 157 8.09 -28.85 -40.59
N ASP A 158 8.41 -30.14 -40.42
CA ASP A 158 7.47 -31.17 -39.93
C ASP A 158 7.20 -31.09 -38.42
N LYS A 159 8.05 -30.37 -37.66
CA LYS A 159 7.99 -30.26 -36.19
C LYS A 159 8.09 -28.80 -35.75
N ARG A 160 7.22 -28.40 -34.84
CA ARG A 160 7.16 -27.05 -34.26
C ARG A 160 7.84 -26.99 -32.88
N PRO A 161 8.28 -25.81 -32.42
CA PRO A 161 8.74 -25.64 -31.06
C PRO A 161 7.67 -26.02 -30.04
N GLN A 162 8.07 -26.61 -28.91
CA GLN A 162 7.14 -26.92 -27.81
C GLN A 162 6.74 -25.64 -27.07
N HIS A 163 7.67 -24.69 -26.96
CA HIS A 163 7.45 -23.41 -26.32
C HIS A 163 8.30 -22.31 -26.98
N ILE A 164 7.79 -21.08 -26.99
CA ILE A 164 8.50 -19.89 -27.47
C ILE A 164 8.61 -18.88 -26.32
N ILE A 165 9.80 -18.34 -26.10
CA ILE A 165 10.00 -17.14 -25.27
C ILE A 165 10.31 -15.99 -26.23
N PHE A 166 9.44 -15.00 -26.31
CA PHE A 166 9.55 -13.90 -27.26
C PHE A 166 9.75 -12.59 -26.52
N LYS A 167 10.97 -12.03 -26.55
CA LYS A 167 11.21 -10.66 -26.11
C LYS A 167 10.83 -9.69 -27.23
N LEU A 168 9.85 -8.84 -26.99
CA LEU A 168 9.35 -7.83 -27.93
C LEU A 168 9.69 -6.43 -27.41
N GLY A 169 10.38 -5.62 -28.21
CA GLY A 169 10.59 -4.18 -27.97
C GLY A 169 10.01 -3.32 -29.10
N GLN A 170 9.86 -2.02 -28.86
CA GLN A 170 9.48 -1.02 -29.89
C GLN A 170 8.30 -1.44 -30.78
N TYR A 171 7.14 -1.73 -30.18
CA TYR A 171 5.92 -2.14 -30.90
C TYR A 171 4.81 -1.08 -30.86
N GLY A 172 5.09 0.12 -30.34
CA GLY A 172 4.12 1.22 -30.28
C GLY A 172 3.96 2.01 -31.59
N ASP A 173 4.97 1.98 -32.47
CA ASP A 173 5.09 2.90 -33.62
C ASP A 173 4.77 2.27 -34.99
N LEU A 174 4.43 0.98 -35.06
CA LEU A 174 4.35 0.23 -36.32
C LEU A 174 3.02 -0.53 -36.45
N PRO A 175 2.31 -0.43 -37.60
CA PRO A 175 0.96 -0.98 -37.75
C PRO A 175 0.92 -2.51 -37.94
N ASP A 176 2.05 -3.18 -38.19
CA ASP A 176 2.08 -4.63 -38.35
C ASP A 176 3.43 -5.26 -37.94
N ASN A 177 3.38 -6.44 -37.31
CA ASN A 177 4.56 -7.24 -36.94
C ASN A 177 4.46 -8.62 -37.63
N PRO A 178 5.10 -8.79 -38.82
CA PRO A 178 5.00 -10.01 -39.60
C PRO A 178 5.48 -11.26 -38.87
N LEU A 179 6.46 -11.13 -37.97
CA LEU A 179 6.95 -12.25 -37.17
C LEU A 179 5.92 -12.70 -36.13
N LEU A 180 5.16 -11.78 -35.52
CA LEU A 180 4.04 -12.14 -34.66
C LEU A 180 2.89 -12.77 -35.44
N ASN A 181 2.54 -12.20 -36.60
CA ASN A 181 1.53 -12.80 -37.50
C ASN A 181 1.93 -14.23 -37.88
N ARG A 182 3.23 -14.46 -38.10
CA ARG A 182 3.74 -15.80 -38.42
C ARG A 182 3.55 -16.78 -37.26
N ILE A 183 3.76 -16.35 -36.02
CA ILE A 183 3.53 -17.18 -34.83
C ILE A 183 2.04 -17.54 -34.73
N GLU A 184 1.15 -16.59 -34.99
CA GLU A 184 -0.30 -16.80 -35.02
C GLU A 184 -0.72 -17.75 -36.15
N ASP A 185 -0.22 -17.55 -37.38
CA ASP A 185 -0.50 -18.40 -38.54
C ASP A 185 -0.11 -19.87 -38.32
N LEU A 186 0.91 -20.10 -37.49
CA LEU A 186 1.39 -21.43 -37.14
C LEU A 186 0.67 -22.05 -35.92
N GLY A 187 -0.25 -21.32 -35.28
CA GLY A 187 -0.95 -21.76 -34.07
C GLY A 187 -0.04 -21.90 -32.85
N LEU A 188 1.01 -21.09 -32.77
CA LEU A 188 2.00 -21.12 -31.68
C LEU A 188 1.76 -20.07 -30.60
N ASP A 189 0.70 -19.28 -30.72
CA ASP A 189 0.29 -18.22 -29.82
C ASP A 189 0.11 -18.73 -28.38
N GLN A 190 -0.65 -19.82 -28.18
CA GLN A 190 -0.87 -20.47 -26.88
C GLN A 190 0.39 -21.18 -26.32
N HIS A 191 1.44 -21.31 -27.13
CA HIS A 191 2.74 -21.86 -26.76
C HIS A 191 3.80 -20.76 -26.58
N THR A 192 3.42 -19.49 -26.64
CA THR A 192 4.34 -18.35 -26.58
C THR A 192 4.20 -17.59 -25.26
N THR A 193 5.34 -17.38 -24.59
CA THR A 193 5.49 -16.43 -23.49
C THR A 193 6.12 -15.15 -24.02
N MET A 194 5.36 -14.07 -23.99
CA MET A 194 5.86 -12.76 -24.38
C MET A 194 6.63 -12.14 -23.21
N VAL A 195 7.73 -11.46 -23.50
CA VAL A 195 8.51 -10.66 -22.55
C VAL A 195 8.64 -9.25 -23.13
N THR A 196 8.20 -8.24 -22.39
CA THR A 196 8.31 -6.83 -22.77
C THR A 196 8.76 -6.01 -21.57
N SER A 197 9.20 -4.77 -21.78
CA SER A 197 9.50 -3.86 -20.67
C SER A 197 8.34 -2.89 -20.41
N LEU A 198 8.27 -2.37 -19.19
CA LEU A 198 7.35 -1.29 -18.84
C LEU A 198 7.59 -0.04 -19.71
N SER A 199 8.84 0.22 -20.09
CA SER A 199 9.20 1.32 -20.98
C SER A 199 8.60 1.14 -22.38
N ASP A 200 8.59 -0.08 -22.91
CA ASP A 200 7.96 -0.38 -24.20
C ASP A 200 6.43 -0.23 -24.15
N LEU A 201 5.80 -0.64 -23.04
CA LEU A 201 4.36 -0.39 -22.84
C LEU A 201 4.04 1.10 -22.79
N ARG A 202 4.87 1.90 -22.12
CA ARG A 202 4.71 3.36 -22.04
C ARG A 202 4.93 4.07 -23.37
N SER A 203 5.73 3.50 -24.27
CA SER A 203 5.87 4.03 -25.64
C SER A 203 4.67 3.71 -26.54
N CYS A 204 3.80 2.77 -26.13
CA CYS A 204 2.57 2.50 -26.88
C CYS A 204 1.49 3.54 -26.55
N ALA A 205 0.43 3.61 -27.36
CA ALA A 205 -0.74 4.47 -27.13
C ALA A 205 -1.61 4.02 -25.92
N VAL A 206 -0.99 3.49 -24.86
CA VAL A 206 -1.63 3.08 -23.61
C VAL A 206 -1.09 3.94 -22.47
N LYS A 207 -2.00 4.46 -21.65
CA LYS A 207 -1.64 5.28 -20.50
C LYS A 207 -1.15 4.38 -19.36
N VAL A 208 0.16 4.24 -19.22
CA VAL A 208 0.80 3.70 -18.00
C VAL A 208 1.62 4.82 -17.38
N GLY A 209 1.17 5.33 -16.24
CA GLY A 209 1.84 6.43 -15.56
C GLY A 209 3.13 5.94 -14.88
N ILE A 210 3.92 6.88 -14.36
CA ILE A 210 4.85 6.57 -13.27
C ILE A 210 3.95 6.29 -12.06
N SER A 211 3.84 5.02 -11.68
CA SER A 211 2.90 4.61 -10.66
C SER A 211 3.46 4.87 -9.26
N LEU A 212 2.57 5.12 -8.31
CA LEU A 212 2.93 5.47 -6.93
C LEU A 212 2.92 4.26 -5.98
N SER A 213 2.35 3.13 -6.40
CA SER A 213 2.26 1.89 -5.61
C SER A 213 2.33 0.67 -6.52
N TRP A 214 2.76 -0.48 -5.99
CA TRP A 214 2.74 -1.76 -6.69
C TRP A 214 1.34 -2.22 -7.10
N GLU A 215 0.32 -1.94 -6.29
CA GLU A 215 -1.08 -2.23 -6.64
C GLU A 215 -1.52 -1.47 -7.88
N ARG A 216 -1.16 -0.19 -7.97
CA ARG A 216 -1.47 0.64 -9.15
C ARG A 216 -0.68 0.20 -10.38
N ILE A 217 0.57 -0.22 -10.21
CA ILE A 217 1.37 -0.82 -11.29
C ILE A 217 0.65 -2.04 -11.86
N LEU A 218 0.17 -2.93 -10.98
CA LEU A 218 -0.55 -4.12 -11.41
C LEU A 218 -1.82 -3.75 -12.21
N GLU A 219 -2.63 -2.81 -11.69
CA GLU A 219 -3.83 -2.31 -12.37
C GLU A 219 -3.51 -1.72 -13.76
N GLU A 220 -2.56 -0.79 -13.84
CA GLU A 220 -2.22 -0.08 -15.07
C GLU A 220 -1.55 -1.00 -16.10
N VAL A 221 -0.66 -1.91 -15.68
CA VAL A 221 -0.01 -2.87 -16.57
C VAL A 221 -0.99 -3.92 -17.09
N VAL A 222 -1.84 -4.47 -16.24
CA VAL A 222 -2.86 -5.44 -16.68
C VAL A 222 -3.83 -4.76 -17.66
N ALA A 223 -4.27 -3.54 -17.37
CA ALA A 223 -5.08 -2.76 -18.31
C ALA A 223 -4.35 -2.49 -19.64
N ALA A 224 -3.04 -2.24 -19.59
CA ALA A 224 -2.23 -2.01 -20.78
C ALA A 224 -2.07 -3.24 -21.66
N VAL A 225 -1.78 -4.40 -21.05
CA VAL A 225 -1.67 -5.68 -21.77
C VAL A 225 -3.02 -6.09 -22.38
N ARG A 226 -4.13 -5.81 -21.69
CA ARG A 226 -5.50 -6.08 -22.19
C ARG A 226 -6.05 -5.00 -23.14
N SER A 227 -5.23 -4.02 -23.51
CA SER A 227 -5.62 -2.97 -24.44
C SER A 227 -5.54 -3.45 -25.89
N SER A 228 -6.50 -3.01 -26.72
CA SER A 228 -6.45 -3.21 -28.18
C SER A 228 -5.34 -2.41 -28.88
N ASN A 229 -4.68 -1.50 -28.18
CA ASN A 229 -3.57 -0.72 -28.72
C ASN A 229 -2.23 -1.47 -28.64
N GLY A 230 -2.19 -2.63 -27.96
CA GLY A 230 -1.03 -3.50 -27.90
C GLY A 230 -1.27 -4.82 -28.67
N PRO A 231 -0.20 -5.57 -28.99
CA PRO A 231 -0.29 -6.80 -29.77
C PRO A 231 -0.76 -8.01 -28.94
N PHE A 232 -1.02 -7.86 -27.65
CA PHE A 232 -1.20 -8.98 -26.72
C PHE A 232 -2.66 -9.43 -26.56
N TRP A 233 -3.62 -8.57 -26.89
CA TRP A 233 -5.05 -8.81 -26.64
C TRP A 233 -5.81 -9.01 -27.95
N ASP A 234 -6.62 -10.07 -28.02
CA ASP A 234 -7.53 -10.28 -29.14
C ASP A 234 -8.88 -9.63 -28.83
N ARG A 235 -9.22 -8.62 -29.62
CA ARG A 235 -10.48 -7.88 -29.50
C ARG A 235 -11.70 -8.75 -29.81
N SER A 236 -11.56 -9.75 -30.69
CA SER A 236 -12.68 -10.57 -31.17
C SER A 236 -13.11 -11.61 -30.14
N SER A 237 -12.15 -12.35 -29.57
CA SER A 237 -12.38 -13.33 -28.50
C SER A 237 -12.43 -12.71 -27.10
N ASN A 238 -11.98 -11.45 -26.95
CA ASN A 238 -11.81 -10.77 -25.66
C ASN A 238 -10.94 -11.60 -24.68
N GLN A 239 -9.84 -12.13 -25.19
CA GLN A 239 -8.89 -12.95 -24.45
C GLN A 239 -7.45 -12.56 -24.79
N LEU A 240 -6.53 -13.00 -23.94
CA LEU A 240 -5.11 -12.87 -24.19
C LEU A 240 -4.74 -13.75 -25.40
N LYS A 241 -3.97 -13.22 -26.35
CA LYS A 241 -3.54 -13.97 -27.53
C LYS A 241 -2.52 -15.04 -27.20
N TYR A 242 -1.58 -14.70 -26.33
CA TYR A 242 -0.45 -15.55 -25.98
C TYR A 242 -0.66 -16.23 -24.64
N LYS A 243 0.05 -17.33 -24.37
CA LYS A 243 -0.02 -18.05 -23.08
C LYS A 243 0.03 -17.12 -21.87
N GLN A 244 0.96 -16.15 -21.93
CA GLN A 244 1.14 -15.11 -20.92
C GLN A 244 2.05 -13.99 -21.46
N VAL A 245 2.02 -12.84 -20.78
CA VAL A 245 2.88 -11.69 -21.03
C VAL A 245 3.61 -11.30 -19.75
N VAL A 246 4.93 -11.34 -19.78
CA VAL A 246 5.82 -10.87 -18.72
C VAL A 246 6.27 -9.45 -19.04
N VAL A 247 5.91 -8.51 -18.17
CA VAL A 247 6.27 -7.09 -18.27
C VAL A 247 7.32 -6.79 -17.20
N THR A 248 8.56 -6.52 -17.60
CA THR A 248 9.65 -6.23 -16.67
C THR A 248 9.67 -4.75 -16.27
N ILE A 249 9.98 -4.48 -14.99
CA ILE A 249 10.01 -3.14 -14.39
C ILE A 249 11.45 -2.86 -13.94
N GLY A 250 12.36 -2.84 -14.92
CA GLY A 250 13.80 -2.75 -14.70
C GLY A 250 14.30 -3.82 -13.73
N ALA A 251 15.09 -3.42 -12.74
CA ALA A 251 15.54 -4.28 -11.64
C ALA A 251 14.58 -4.29 -10.43
N SER A 252 13.46 -3.55 -10.49
CA SER A 252 12.56 -3.37 -9.34
C SER A 252 11.57 -4.53 -9.20
N GLY A 253 11.01 -5.01 -10.32
CA GLY A 253 9.98 -6.04 -10.32
C GLY A 253 9.53 -6.45 -11.72
N ALA A 254 8.42 -7.20 -11.81
CA ALA A 254 7.77 -7.59 -13.05
C ALA A 254 6.28 -7.95 -12.81
N VAL A 255 5.46 -7.85 -13.85
CA VAL A 255 4.06 -8.30 -13.86
C VAL A 255 3.91 -9.41 -14.90
N ILE A 256 3.28 -10.53 -14.52
CA ILE A 256 2.91 -11.63 -15.40
C ILE A 256 1.39 -11.59 -15.59
N VAL A 257 0.94 -11.36 -16.80
CA VAL A 257 -0.48 -11.39 -17.18
C VAL A 257 -0.74 -12.71 -17.88
N SER A 258 -1.60 -13.56 -17.31
CA SER A 258 -1.97 -14.86 -17.89
C SER A 258 -3.49 -14.99 -18.00
N HIS A 259 -3.96 -16.12 -18.55
CA HIS A 259 -5.38 -16.45 -18.61
C HIS A 259 -5.98 -16.79 -17.24
N GLU A 260 -5.19 -17.35 -16.33
CA GLU A 260 -5.67 -17.85 -15.03
C GLU A 260 -5.59 -16.79 -13.93
N ALA A 261 -4.42 -16.15 -13.82
CA ALA A 261 -4.16 -15.15 -12.78
C ALA A 261 -3.15 -14.10 -13.26
N ASN A 262 -3.20 -12.92 -12.65
CA ASN A 262 -2.13 -11.92 -12.82
C ASN A 262 -1.16 -12.06 -11.64
N THR A 263 0.14 -12.11 -11.89
CA THR A 263 1.15 -12.21 -10.81
C THR A 263 2.05 -11.00 -10.82
N LEU A 264 2.33 -10.44 -9.65
CA LEU A 264 3.25 -9.34 -9.44
C LEU A 264 4.46 -9.83 -8.65
N VAL A 265 5.65 -9.65 -9.21
CA VAL A 265 6.94 -9.80 -8.53
C VAL A 265 7.45 -8.39 -8.26
N PHE A 266 7.71 -8.04 -7.00
CA PHE A 266 7.92 -6.63 -6.62
C PHE A 266 8.96 -6.44 -5.51
N ASP A 267 9.51 -5.23 -5.41
CA ASP A 267 10.39 -4.85 -4.30
C ASP A 267 9.60 -4.68 -3.00
N CYS A 268 9.94 -5.41 -1.94
CA CYS A 268 9.30 -5.21 -0.64
C CYS A 268 9.77 -3.94 0.10
N ARG A 269 10.81 -3.25 -0.38
CA ARG A 269 11.48 -2.12 0.30
C ARG A 269 11.25 -0.76 -0.36
N GLY A 270 10.52 -0.73 -1.48
CA GLY A 270 10.23 0.48 -2.23
C GLY A 270 9.30 0.19 -3.40
N GLN A 271 9.14 1.15 -4.30
CA GLN A 271 8.30 1.04 -5.50
C GLN A 271 9.15 0.97 -6.78
N GLU A 272 8.49 1.18 -7.92
CA GLU A 272 9.13 1.33 -9.21
C GLU A 272 10.32 2.31 -9.16
N GLY A 273 11.49 1.80 -9.57
CA GLY A 273 12.71 2.59 -9.78
C GLY A 273 13.56 2.79 -8.53
N ASP A 274 13.01 2.59 -7.33
CA ASP A 274 13.72 2.88 -6.08
C ASP A 274 14.95 2.00 -5.87
N PHE A 275 14.88 0.73 -6.28
CA PHE A 275 16.02 -0.17 -6.18
C PHE A 275 17.23 0.38 -6.94
N ALA A 276 17.03 0.74 -8.22
CA ALA A 276 18.10 1.27 -9.05
C ALA A 276 18.56 2.66 -8.57
N ALA A 277 17.65 3.49 -8.05
CA ALA A 277 17.99 4.82 -7.54
C ALA A 277 18.94 4.79 -6.33
N GLN A 278 19.00 3.68 -5.56
CA GLN A 278 19.96 3.49 -4.46
C GLN A 278 21.41 3.37 -4.94
N TYR A 279 21.61 3.05 -6.22
CA TYR A 279 22.88 2.66 -6.80
C TYR A 279 23.14 3.52 -8.05
N PRO A 280 23.97 4.58 -7.95
CA PRO A 280 24.13 5.54 -9.04
C PRO A 280 24.61 4.90 -10.35
N GLY A 281 24.09 5.36 -11.48
CA GLY A 281 24.36 4.83 -12.82
C GLY A 281 23.27 3.87 -13.32
N GLN A 282 23.22 3.66 -14.63
CA GLN A 282 22.30 2.71 -15.27
C GLN A 282 23.00 1.38 -15.57
N MET A 283 22.23 0.35 -15.92
CA MET A 283 22.79 -0.94 -16.30
C MET A 283 22.01 -1.53 -17.47
N ILE A 284 22.74 -2.16 -18.39
CA ILE A 284 22.21 -2.88 -19.56
C ILE A 284 22.16 -4.38 -19.22
N GLY A 285 21.14 -5.10 -19.70
CA GLY A 285 21.06 -6.57 -19.55
C GLY A 285 20.05 -7.10 -18.53
N TYR A 286 19.17 -6.26 -17.96
CA TYR A 286 18.11 -6.74 -17.06
C TYR A 286 17.21 -7.79 -17.73
N ASN A 287 16.74 -7.51 -18.95
CA ASN A 287 15.91 -8.44 -19.70
C ASN A 287 16.69 -9.72 -20.07
N THR A 288 18.00 -9.62 -20.33
CA THR A 288 18.86 -10.79 -20.56
C THR A 288 18.85 -11.72 -19.34
N CYS A 289 18.90 -11.17 -18.11
CA CYS A 289 18.80 -11.95 -16.89
C CYS A 289 17.45 -12.68 -16.77
N VAL A 290 16.35 -12.00 -17.09
CA VAL A 290 15.00 -12.58 -17.07
C VAL A 290 14.86 -13.68 -18.12
N LEU A 291 15.32 -13.44 -19.35
CA LEU A 291 15.31 -14.42 -20.44
C LEU A 291 16.14 -15.66 -20.09
N GLY A 292 17.32 -15.48 -19.49
CA GLY A 292 18.16 -16.56 -18.99
C GLY A 292 17.43 -17.43 -17.96
N ALA A 293 16.83 -16.80 -16.95
CA ALA A 293 16.10 -17.50 -15.89
C ALA A 293 14.83 -18.20 -16.40
N LEU A 294 14.10 -17.61 -17.35
CA LEU A 294 12.94 -18.23 -18.00
C LEU A 294 13.32 -19.49 -18.78
N ALA A 295 14.40 -19.44 -19.56
CA ALA A 295 14.88 -20.59 -20.31
C ALA A 295 15.38 -21.71 -19.38
N ALA A 296 16.12 -21.36 -18.33
CA ALA A 296 16.59 -22.32 -17.34
C ALA A 296 15.42 -22.96 -16.56
N GLY A 297 14.44 -22.18 -16.11
CA GLY A 297 13.25 -22.69 -15.43
C GLY A 297 12.37 -23.58 -16.32
N TRP A 298 12.30 -23.31 -17.63
CA TRP A 298 11.65 -24.19 -18.59
C TRP A 298 12.33 -25.56 -18.70
N ILE A 299 13.67 -25.62 -18.64
CA ILE A 299 14.41 -26.90 -18.67
C ILE A 299 14.16 -27.73 -17.43
N GLU A 300 14.04 -27.08 -16.27
CA GLU A 300 13.81 -27.72 -14.97
C GLU A 300 12.47 -28.46 -14.92
N ASN A 301 11.41 -27.89 -15.50
CA ASN A 301 10.11 -28.54 -15.65
C ASN A 301 9.45 -28.16 -16.98
N ARG A 302 9.61 -28.99 -18.01
CA ARG A 302 9.13 -28.68 -19.37
C ARG A 302 7.62 -28.76 -19.54
N ASP A 303 6.97 -29.64 -18.78
CA ASP A 303 5.53 -29.87 -18.89
C ASP A 303 4.75 -28.76 -18.16
N ALA A 304 5.29 -28.27 -17.04
CA ALA A 304 4.70 -27.18 -16.26
C ALA A 304 5.78 -26.24 -15.67
N PRO A 305 6.39 -25.36 -16.50
CA PRO A 305 7.40 -24.42 -16.02
C PRO A 305 6.83 -23.47 -14.95
N ASP A 306 7.57 -23.28 -13.86
CA ASP A 306 7.24 -22.27 -12.84
C ASP A 306 7.72 -20.89 -13.31
N TRP A 307 6.87 -20.21 -14.07
CA TRP A 307 7.17 -18.90 -14.64
C TRP A 307 7.34 -17.82 -13.57
N THR A 308 6.54 -17.87 -12.51
CA THR A 308 6.64 -16.92 -11.39
C THR A 308 8.01 -17.01 -10.73
N ARG A 309 8.47 -18.22 -10.40
CA ARG A 309 9.81 -18.43 -9.84
C ARG A 309 10.93 -18.05 -10.82
N SER A 310 10.74 -18.34 -12.10
CA SER A 310 11.72 -17.99 -13.13
C SER A 310 11.87 -16.47 -13.27
N VAL A 311 10.76 -15.72 -13.26
CA VAL A 311 10.77 -14.25 -13.27
C VAL A 311 11.38 -13.70 -11.98
N TYR A 312 11.03 -14.27 -10.82
CA TYR A 312 11.64 -13.91 -9.53
C TYR A 312 13.17 -13.97 -9.58
N TRP A 313 13.73 -15.10 -10.05
CA TRP A 313 15.17 -15.25 -10.19
C TRP A 313 15.77 -14.33 -11.24
N GLY A 314 15.06 -14.11 -12.35
CA GLY A 314 15.44 -13.14 -13.37
C GLY A 314 15.61 -11.72 -12.81
N ILE A 315 14.66 -11.26 -11.98
CA ILE A 315 14.72 -9.95 -11.32
C ILE A 315 15.83 -9.93 -10.25
N ALA A 316 15.98 -11.00 -9.47
CA ALA A 316 17.08 -11.11 -8.50
C ALA A 316 18.47 -11.01 -9.16
N LEU A 317 18.65 -11.66 -10.32
CA LEU A 317 19.86 -11.56 -11.13
C LEU A 317 20.04 -10.15 -11.71
N ALA A 318 18.98 -9.51 -12.19
CA ALA A 318 19.03 -8.12 -12.65
C ALA A 318 19.45 -7.15 -11.54
N ARG A 319 18.99 -7.38 -10.29
CA ARG A 319 19.43 -6.65 -9.10
C ARG A 319 20.90 -6.87 -8.79
N LEU A 320 21.35 -8.12 -8.84
CA LEU A 320 22.77 -8.46 -8.62
C LEU A 320 23.67 -7.81 -9.68
N LEU A 321 23.27 -7.88 -10.95
CA LEU A 321 23.93 -7.21 -12.07
C LEU A 321 24.05 -5.71 -11.81
N HIS A 322 22.97 -5.07 -11.36
CA HIS A 322 23.01 -3.64 -11.05
C HIS A 322 23.99 -3.34 -9.91
N ILE A 323 23.99 -4.12 -8.82
CA ILE A 323 24.90 -3.89 -7.70
C ILE A 323 26.37 -4.10 -8.08
N LYS A 324 26.67 -5.17 -8.84
CA LYS A 324 28.03 -5.58 -9.18
C LYS A 324 28.60 -4.89 -10.42
N GLY A 325 27.76 -4.42 -11.32
CA GLY A 325 28.18 -3.79 -12.57
C GLY A 325 28.85 -4.78 -13.53
N LEU A 326 29.65 -4.24 -14.46
CA LEU A 326 30.48 -5.04 -15.37
C LEU A 326 31.72 -5.60 -14.65
N ASP A 327 32.17 -6.77 -15.09
CA ASP A 327 33.43 -7.36 -14.65
C ASP A 327 34.62 -6.64 -15.29
N VAL A 328 35.70 -6.53 -14.53
CA VAL A 328 36.99 -6.04 -15.01
C VAL A 328 37.87 -7.25 -15.28
N VAL A 329 38.25 -7.43 -16.55
CA VAL A 329 39.14 -8.53 -16.98
C VAL A 329 40.49 -7.93 -17.36
N ALA A 330 41.53 -8.38 -16.66
CA ALA A 330 42.91 -8.04 -16.94
C ALA A 330 43.52 -9.02 -17.94
N ASP A 331 44.18 -8.48 -18.95
CA ASP A 331 45.11 -9.16 -19.86
C ASP A 331 46.54 -8.70 -19.54
N GLU A 332 47.58 -9.33 -20.09
CA GLU A 332 49.00 -9.16 -19.70
C GLU A 332 49.46 -7.68 -19.59
N ASP A 333 48.85 -6.77 -20.36
CA ASP A 333 49.17 -5.33 -20.36
C ASP A 333 47.98 -4.36 -20.06
N HIS A 334 46.72 -4.82 -20.02
CA HIS A 334 45.54 -3.92 -20.00
C HIS A 334 44.31 -4.50 -19.29
N GLU A 335 43.42 -3.61 -18.82
CA GLU A 335 42.11 -3.99 -18.27
C GLU A 335 40.98 -3.66 -19.26
N SER A 336 39.95 -4.51 -19.33
CA SER A 336 38.77 -4.33 -20.18
C SER A 336 37.48 -4.65 -19.42
N LEU A 337 36.35 -4.07 -19.85
CA LEU A 337 35.06 -4.32 -19.24
C LEU A 337 34.33 -5.47 -19.95
N GLN A 338 33.73 -6.35 -19.18
CA GLN A 338 32.98 -7.50 -19.69
C GLN A 338 31.64 -7.68 -18.98
N TYR A 339 30.67 -8.23 -19.71
CA TYR A 339 29.41 -8.61 -19.10
C TYR A 339 29.61 -9.84 -18.17
N PRO A 340 29.07 -9.83 -16.95
CA PRO A 340 29.49 -10.76 -15.90
C PRO A 340 28.74 -12.12 -15.96
N TYR A 341 28.87 -12.86 -17.07
CA TYR A 341 28.13 -14.11 -17.30
C TYR A 341 28.38 -15.18 -16.21
N ALA A 342 29.64 -15.39 -15.84
CA ALA A 342 30.03 -16.39 -14.85
C ALA A 342 29.46 -16.07 -13.45
N MET A 343 29.49 -14.80 -13.07
CA MET A 343 28.94 -14.31 -11.79
C MET A 343 27.43 -14.53 -11.70
N LEU A 344 26.69 -14.16 -12.75
CA LEU A 344 25.23 -14.34 -12.80
C LEU A 344 24.84 -15.82 -12.78
N THR A 345 25.54 -16.65 -13.56
CA THR A 345 25.29 -18.09 -13.63
C THR A 345 25.57 -18.77 -12.28
N LYS A 346 26.69 -18.42 -11.65
CA LYS A 346 27.04 -18.94 -10.32
C LYS A 346 25.96 -18.60 -9.29
N ALA A 347 25.53 -17.34 -9.26
CA ALA A 347 24.46 -16.89 -8.37
C ALA A 347 23.14 -17.65 -8.63
N TYR A 348 22.74 -17.80 -9.90
CA TYR A 348 21.53 -18.55 -10.26
C TYR A 348 21.57 -19.98 -9.74
N ARG A 349 22.67 -20.71 -9.96
CA ARG A 349 22.84 -22.09 -9.48
C ARG A 349 22.81 -22.17 -7.96
N GLU A 350 23.53 -21.28 -7.28
CA GLU A 350 23.59 -21.26 -5.81
C GLU A 350 22.22 -20.98 -5.17
N TRP A 351 21.46 -20.05 -5.75
CA TRP A 351 20.14 -19.67 -5.24
C TRP A 351 19.07 -20.69 -5.57
N ASN A 352 19.11 -21.29 -6.76
CA ASN A 352 18.07 -22.21 -7.16
C ASN A 352 18.16 -23.59 -6.47
N HIS A 353 19.36 -24.03 -6.06
CA HIS A 353 19.58 -25.34 -5.42
C HIS A 353 19.35 -25.37 -3.90
N LYS A 354 19.28 -24.22 -3.20
CA LYS A 354 19.04 -24.20 -1.74
C LYS A 354 17.56 -24.01 -1.44
N SER A 355 16.92 -25.05 -0.87
CA SER A 355 15.52 -25.01 -0.39
C SER A 355 15.30 -24.10 0.83
N THR A 356 16.37 -23.54 1.39
CA THR A 356 16.36 -22.68 2.57
C THR A 356 17.19 -21.42 2.28
N LEU A 357 16.53 -20.25 2.28
CA LEU A 357 17.07 -18.90 2.20
C LEU A 357 17.99 -18.58 3.40
N LEU A 358 19.14 -19.28 3.51
CA LEU A 358 20.17 -19.05 4.51
C LEU A 358 21.56 -19.05 3.84
N MET A 359 21.79 -18.08 2.99
CA MET A 359 23.12 -17.51 2.74
C MET A 359 22.94 -16.04 2.40
N ASN A 360 23.68 -15.16 3.10
CA ASN A 360 23.63 -13.70 2.92
C ASN A 360 23.75 -13.34 1.43
N PRO A 361 22.65 -13.03 0.73
CA PRO A 361 22.77 -12.46 -0.60
C PRO A 361 23.53 -11.14 -0.45
N VAL A 362 24.29 -10.73 -1.47
CA VAL A 362 24.89 -9.39 -1.44
C VAL A 362 23.74 -8.39 -1.36
N SER A 363 23.67 -7.66 -0.25
CA SER A 363 22.63 -6.64 -0.02
C SER A 363 21.20 -7.23 -0.06
N ASN A 364 20.23 -6.41 -0.46
CA ASN A 364 18.79 -6.66 -0.47
C ASN A 364 18.31 -7.29 -1.81
N THR A 365 19.17 -8.04 -2.50
CA THR A 365 18.88 -8.56 -3.86
C THR A 365 17.70 -9.54 -3.90
N LEU A 366 17.46 -10.26 -2.80
CA LEU A 366 16.38 -11.23 -2.66
C LEU A 366 15.14 -10.69 -1.91
N ASP A 367 15.11 -9.40 -1.58
CA ASP A 367 13.95 -8.77 -0.93
C ASP A 367 12.86 -8.47 -1.97
N LEU A 368 12.37 -9.53 -2.58
CA LEU A 368 11.31 -9.55 -3.58
C LEU A 368 10.09 -10.26 -3.01
N GLY A 369 8.92 -9.66 -3.20
CA GLY A 369 7.62 -10.22 -2.89
C GLY A 369 6.94 -10.79 -4.13
N ILE A 370 6.00 -11.70 -3.91
CA ILE A 370 5.12 -12.27 -4.94
C ILE A 370 3.68 -12.07 -4.48
N PHE A 371 2.87 -11.44 -5.32
CA PHE A 371 1.44 -11.30 -5.14
C PHE A 371 0.70 -11.90 -6.33
N VAL A 372 -0.30 -12.75 -6.07
CA VAL A 372 -1.10 -13.40 -7.10
C VAL A 372 -2.53 -12.87 -7.02
N ASP A 373 -3.00 -12.29 -8.13
CA ASP A 373 -4.37 -11.85 -8.35
C ASP A 373 -5.13 -12.93 -9.15
N ASP A 374 -5.68 -13.90 -8.41
CA ASP A 374 -6.54 -14.98 -8.90
C ASP A 374 -8.04 -14.59 -8.94
N GLN A 375 -8.41 -13.49 -8.27
CA GLN A 375 -9.79 -12.99 -8.21
C GLN A 375 -10.07 -11.85 -9.20
N GLY A 376 -9.09 -11.47 -10.03
CA GLY A 376 -9.23 -10.40 -11.02
C GLY A 376 -9.42 -9.01 -10.41
N LEU A 377 -8.79 -8.74 -9.26
CA LEU A 377 -8.81 -7.47 -8.55
C LEU A 377 -8.32 -6.31 -9.41
N ALA A 378 -7.30 -6.56 -10.25
CA ALA A 378 -6.69 -5.56 -11.12
C ALA A 378 -7.56 -5.16 -12.32
N VAL A 379 -8.67 -5.87 -12.57
CA VAL A 379 -9.57 -5.61 -13.70
C VAL A 379 -11.02 -5.36 -13.30
N ASN A 380 -11.40 -5.71 -12.08
CA ASN A 380 -12.77 -5.57 -11.60
C ASN A 380 -13.06 -4.09 -11.22
N PRO A 381 -14.00 -3.40 -11.90
CA PRO A 381 -14.29 -1.99 -11.65
C PRO A 381 -14.75 -1.67 -10.22
N ARG A 382 -15.24 -2.67 -9.47
CA ARG A 382 -15.67 -2.50 -8.07
C ARG A 382 -14.50 -2.45 -7.10
N THR A 383 -13.37 -3.09 -7.46
CA THR A 383 -12.18 -3.20 -6.60
C THR A 383 -11.09 -2.21 -6.98
N LEU A 384 -11.04 -1.76 -8.24
CA LEU A 384 -10.04 -0.80 -8.73
C LEU A 384 -9.83 0.39 -7.78
N GLY A 385 -8.58 0.63 -7.41
CA GLY A 385 -8.15 1.71 -6.51
C GLY A 385 -8.53 1.52 -5.03
N LYS A 386 -9.14 0.40 -4.65
CA LYS A 386 -9.58 0.12 -3.26
C LYS A 386 -8.85 -1.05 -2.61
N TRP A 387 -8.51 -2.07 -3.38
CA TRP A 387 -7.80 -3.24 -2.86
C TRP A 387 -6.35 -2.91 -2.53
N THR A 388 -5.80 -3.62 -1.53
CA THR A 388 -4.40 -3.50 -1.10
C THR A 388 -3.76 -4.87 -0.91
N ILE A 389 -2.44 -4.95 -1.12
CA ILE A 389 -1.66 -6.16 -0.82
C ILE A 389 -1.70 -6.43 0.69
N LEU A 390 -1.65 -5.38 1.51
CA LEU A 390 -1.69 -5.48 2.97
C LEU A 390 -2.98 -6.16 3.46
N GLU A 391 -4.15 -5.75 2.99
CA GLU A 391 -5.41 -6.40 3.35
C GLU A 391 -5.46 -7.85 2.90
N LYS A 392 -4.97 -8.17 1.70
CA LYS A 392 -4.97 -9.56 1.21
C LYS A 392 -3.99 -10.45 1.94
N ALA A 393 -2.87 -9.91 2.41
CA ALA A 393 -1.90 -10.64 3.21
C ALA A 393 -2.42 -10.96 4.62
N LEU A 394 -3.25 -10.08 5.22
CA LEU A 394 -3.68 -10.20 6.61
C LEU A 394 -5.12 -10.70 6.77
N LEU A 395 -6.02 -10.36 5.85
CA LEU A 395 -7.44 -10.64 5.95
C LEU A 395 -7.80 -11.77 4.98
N LYS A 396 -8.09 -12.97 5.51
CA LYS A 396 -8.68 -14.05 4.73
C LYS A 396 -10.09 -13.62 4.32
N THR A 397 -10.25 -13.18 3.08
CA THR A 397 -11.53 -12.66 2.60
C THR A 397 -11.86 -13.25 1.23
N ASP A 398 -12.75 -14.25 1.21
CA ASP A 398 -13.63 -14.48 0.05
C ASP A 398 -14.58 -13.28 -0.02
N MET A 399 -14.30 -12.35 -0.94
CA MET A 399 -15.00 -11.06 -1.05
C MET A 399 -16.47 -11.16 -1.51
N VAL A 400 -17.10 -12.33 -1.43
CA VAL A 400 -18.48 -12.57 -1.88
C VAL A 400 -19.46 -12.83 -0.73
N GLN A 401 -19.01 -13.15 0.50
CA GLN A 401 -19.90 -13.37 1.63
C GLN A 401 -19.45 -12.63 2.89
N GLN A 402 -20.28 -11.70 3.35
CA GLN A 402 -20.16 -11.02 4.65
C GLN A 402 -20.51 -12.00 5.80
N ASP A 403 -19.78 -13.11 5.92
CA ASP A 403 -19.99 -14.11 6.98
C ASP A 403 -19.03 -13.88 8.15
N TYR A 404 -19.59 -13.65 9.35
CA TYR A 404 -18.81 -13.26 10.55
C TYR A 404 -17.87 -14.32 11.10
N LEU A 405 -18.03 -15.59 10.75
CA LEU A 405 -17.10 -16.64 11.18
C LEU A 405 -15.67 -16.41 10.61
N THR A 406 -15.54 -15.59 9.56
CA THR A 406 -14.23 -15.17 9.01
C THR A 406 -13.59 -13.97 9.73
N ASN A 407 -14.33 -13.21 10.57
CA ASN A 407 -13.83 -11.98 11.20
C ASN A 407 -13.00 -12.19 12.48
N ILE A 408 -13.23 -13.26 13.25
CA ILE A 408 -12.44 -13.55 14.47
C ILE A 408 -10.98 -13.89 14.12
N PRO A 409 -10.72 -14.81 13.15
CA PRO A 409 -9.34 -15.09 12.71
C PRO A 409 -8.62 -13.87 12.13
N ASN A 410 -9.36 -12.94 11.51
CA ASN A 410 -8.80 -11.73 10.92
C ASN A 410 -8.34 -10.70 11.98
N ILE A 411 -9.07 -10.54 13.09
CA ILE A 411 -8.67 -9.64 14.18
C ILE A 411 -7.42 -10.20 14.90
N GLU A 412 -7.36 -11.52 15.13
CA GLU A 412 -6.20 -12.18 15.70
C GLU A 412 -4.97 -12.02 14.82
N ALA A 413 -5.08 -12.31 13.52
CA ALA A 413 -3.99 -12.14 12.57
C ALA A 413 -3.47 -10.70 12.50
N VAL A 414 -4.38 -9.71 12.48
CA VAL A 414 -4.02 -8.30 12.49
C VAL A 414 -3.32 -7.91 13.80
N SER A 415 -3.82 -8.37 14.95
CA SER A 415 -3.23 -8.05 16.25
C SER A 415 -1.86 -8.72 16.46
N GLU A 416 -1.73 -9.98 16.07
CA GLU A 416 -0.46 -10.71 16.10
C GLU A 416 0.57 -10.02 15.19
N CYS A 417 0.17 -9.68 13.96
CA CYS A 417 1.02 -8.94 13.04
C CYS A 417 1.42 -7.58 13.60
N ALA A 418 0.47 -6.82 14.19
CA ALA A 418 0.76 -5.53 14.84
C ALA A 418 1.80 -5.70 15.97
N GLY A 419 1.64 -6.71 16.82
CA GLY A 419 2.63 -7.03 17.85
C GLY A 419 4.01 -7.37 17.26
N ASN A 420 4.05 -8.20 16.22
CA ASN A 420 5.27 -8.58 15.52
C ASN A 420 5.96 -7.38 14.84
N ILE A 421 5.19 -6.41 14.32
CA ILE A 421 5.74 -5.16 13.79
C ILE A 421 6.48 -4.42 14.89
N VAL A 422 5.86 -4.23 16.07
CA VAL A 422 6.49 -3.51 17.19
C VAL A 422 7.74 -4.24 17.67
N VAL A 423 7.67 -5.56 17.88
CA VAL A 423 8.78 -6.34 18.43
C VAL A 423 9.89 -6.55 17.40
N TYR A 424 9.61 -7.19 16.28
CA TYR A 424 10.60 -7.66 15.31
C TYR A 424 10.88 -6.67 14.17
N GLY A 425 9.94 -5.77 13.91
CA GLY A 425 10.02 -4.76 12.87
C GLY A 425 9.13 -5.10 11.68
N PRO A 426 8.73 -4.08 10.90
CA PRO A 426 7.70 -4.23 9.88
C PRO A 426 8.09 -5.24 8.80
N ARG A 427 9.36 -5.26 8.37
CA ARG A 427 9.84 -6.20 7.33
C ARG A 427 9.79 -7.68 7.73
N LYS A 428 10.04 -7.98 9.01
CA LYS A 428 9.96 -9.37 9.51
C LYS A 428 8.52 -9.82 9.70
N ALA A 429 7.66 -8.90 10.12
CA ALA A 429 6.24 -9.17 10.34
C ALA A 429 5.45 -9.27 9.01
N LEU A 430 5.86 -8.53 7.99
CA LEU A 430 5.19 -8.42 6.70
C LEU A 430 6.15 -8.73 5.54
N PRO A 431 6.60 -9.99 5.35
CA PRO A 431 7.62 -10.34 4.35
C PRO A 431 7.12 -10.26 2.90
N GLN A 432 5.80 -10.29 2.66
CA GLN A 432 5.17 -10.29 1.33
C GLN A 432 4.31 -9.04 1.09
N VAL A 433 4.59 -7.94 1.81
CA VAL A 433 3.87 -6.67 1.66
C VAL A 433 4.89 -5.57 1.37
N PRO A 434 4.63 -4.67 0.41
CA PRO A 434 5.53 -3.56 0.17
C PRO A 434 5.46 -2.56 1.32
N ILE A 435 6.63 -2.20 1.86
CA ILE A 435 6.76 -1.20 2.91
C ILE A 435 7.55 -0.02 2.36
N GLU A 436 6.88 1.12 2.27
CA GLU A 436 7.49 2.39 1.90
C GLU A 436 8.28 2.97 3.08
N MET A 437 9.41 3.60 2.78
CA MET A 437 10.26 4.24 3.77
C MET A 437 10.74 5.59 3.25
N VAL A 438 10.37 6.66 3.95
CA VAL A 438 10.85 8.02 3.68
C VAL A 438 11.45 8.58 4.96
N GLY A 439 12.78 8.59 5.03
CA GLY A 439 13.49 8.90 6.27
C GLY A 439 13.08 7.93 7.38
N SER A 440 12.45 8.47 8.42
CA SER A 440 11.95 7.75 9.59
C SER A 440 10.45 7.42 9.48
N TRP A 441 9.77 7.86 8.43
CA TRP A 441 8.38 7.54 8.15
C TRP A 441 8.28 6.20 7.41
N TYR A 442 7.32 5.38 7.80
CA TYR A 442 7.04 4.08 7.21
C TYR A 442 5.54 3.88 7.06
N SER A 443 5.12 3.26 5.96
CA SER A 443 3.75 2.77 5.82
C SER A 443 3.67 1.59 4.86
N ALA A 444 2.67 0.75 5.10
CA ALA A 444 2.23 -0.31 4.18
C ALA A 444 0.82 -0.05 3.64
N ASP A 445 0.20 1.08 4.01
CA ASP A 445 -1.11 1.49 3.52
C ASP A 445 -0.96 2.15 2.14
N ARG A 446 -1.56 1.53 1.11
CA ARG A 446 -1.51 2.02 -0.28
C ARG A 446 -1.84 3.51 -0.39
N GLN A 447 -2.87 4.00 0.30
CA GLN A 447 -3.31 5.39 0.14
C GLN A 447 -2.30 6.38 0.72
N GLU A 448 -1.71 6.05 1.87
CA GLU A 448 -0.66 6.87 2.47
C GLU A 448 0.61 6.86 1.61
N VAL A 449 1.03 5.68 1.13
CA VAL A 449 2.19 5.52 0.24
C VAL A 449 2.01 6.34 -1.03
N GLU A 450 0.86 6.25 -1.69
CA GLU A 450 0.60 7.02 -2.90
C GLU A 450 0.61 8.53 -2.64
N GLY A 451 -0.04 9.00 -1.57
CA GLY A 451 -0.03 10.41 -1.20
C GLY A 451 1.38 10.95 -0.94
N VAL A 452 2.17 10.24 -0.12
CA VAL A 452 3.55 10.63 0.22
C VAL A 452 4.44 10.67 -1.01
N ARG A 453 4.38 9.63 -1.87
CA ARG A 453 5.19 9.61 -3.09
C ARG A 453 4.76 10.66 -4.10
N SER A 454 3.47 10.96 -4.22
CA SER A 454 2.96 12.04 -5.08
C SER A 454 3.62 13.37 -4.72
N VAL A 455 3.65 13.72 -3.44
CA VAL A 455 4.29 14.94 -2.95
C VAL A 455 5.81 14.89 -3.06
N ASN A 456 6.45 13.78 -2.70
CA ASN A 456 7.91 13.63 -2.82
C ASN A 456 8.36 13.82 -4.28
N ASN A 457 7.65 13.22 -5.23
CA ASN A 457 7.92 13.38 -6.67
C ASN A 457 7.70 14.83 -7.13
N ALA A 458 6.61 15.46 -6.70
CA ALA A 458 6.35 16.86 -7.02
C ALA A 458 7.45 17.79 -6.48
N MET A 459 7.90 17.59 -5.25
CA MET A 459 9.00 18.34 -4.63
C MET A 459 10.34 18.06 -5.35
N LYS A 460 10.66 16.80 -5.65
CA LYS A 460 11.88 16.43 -6.37
C LYS A 460 11.96 17.05 -7.76
N ILE A 461 10.88 16.94 -8.55
CA ILE A 461 10.79 17.56 -9.88
C ILE A 461 10.94 19.07 -9.74
N TYR A 462 10.24 19.68 -8.77
CA TYR A 462 10.34 21.11 -8.54
C TYR A 462 11.77 21.54 -8.22
N LEU A 463 12.50 20.80 -7.37
CA LEU A 463 13.87 21.09 -6.98
C LEU A 463 14.87 21.05 -8.15
N GLN A 464 14.62 20.19 -9.14
CA GLN A 464 15.44 20.09 -10.36
C GLN A 464 15.24 21.23 -11.36
N LEU A 465 14.17 22.03 -11.24
CA LEU A 465 13.93 23.16 -12.13
C LEU A 465 14.88 24.32 -11.78
N GLU A 466 15.72 24.74 -12.73
CA GLU A 466 16.64 25.88 -12.54
C GLU A 466 15.94 27.26 -12.58
N LYS A 467 14.75 27.35 -13.19
CA LYS A 467 14.09 28.63 -13.54
C LYS A 467 12.65 28.79 -13.03
N SER A 468 12.24 28.07 -11.99
CA SER A 468 10.89 28.24 -11.46
C SER A 468 10.79 29.48 -10.57
N GLN A 469 10.01 30.47 -10.98
CA GLN A 469 9.71 31.66 -10.16
C GLN A 469 8.45 31.52 -9.30
N THR A 470 7.61 30.51 -9.58
CA THR A 470 6.36 30.28 -8.84
C THR A 470 6.53 29.18 -7.78
N PRO A 471 5.89 29.31 -6.61
CA PRO A 471 5.95 28.29 -5.57
C PRO A 471 5.29 26.96 -5.96
N LEU A 472 5.82 25.85 -5.44
CA LEU A 472 5.13 24.57 -5.42
C LEU A 472 4.14 24.54 -4.26
N CYS A 473 2.85 24.39 -4.55
CA CYS A 473 1.81 24.36 -3.53
C CYS A 473 1.28 22.94 -3.31
N VAL A 474 1.31 22.48 -2.06
CA VAL A 474 0.91 21.14 -1.62
C VAL A 474 -0.08 21.25 -0.47
N ALA A 475 -1.10 20.39 -0.42
CA ALA A 475 -2.03 20.32 0.70
C ALA A 475 -1.88 19.03 1.50
N VAL A 476 -2.06 19.10 2.82
CA VAL A 476 -2.00 17.94 3.72
C VAL A 476 -3.23 17.93 4.61
N PHE A 477 -3.98 16.83 4.55
CA PHE A 477 -5.20 16.61 5.31
C PHE A 477 -5.04 15.45 6.28
N GLY A 478 -5.77 15.51 7.38
CA GLY A 478 -5.79 14.47 8.39
C GLY A 478 -6.21 15.01 9.75
N PRO A 479 -6.63 14.13 10.68
CA PRO A 479 -7.09 14.57 11.99
C PRO A 479 -5.98 15.29 12.78
N PRO A 480 -6.34 16.09 13.81
CA PRO A 480 -5.37 16.65 14.74
C PRO A 480 -4.45 15.56 15.32
N GLY A 481 -3.15 15.80 15.28
CA GLY A 481 -2.17 14.83 15.79
C GLY A 481 -1.94 13.60 14.91
N ALA A 482 -2.36 13.58 13.64
CA ALA A 482 -2.10 12.48 12.71
C ALA A 482 -0.65 12.39 12.19
N GLY A 483 0.17 13.42 12.42
CA GLY A 483 1.57 13.45 11.93
C GLY A 483 1.80 14.24 10.63
N LYS A 484 0.89 15.17 10.27
CA LYS A 484 0.98 16.00 9.05
C LYS A 484 2.36 16.64 8.80
N SER A 485 2.86 17.38 9.79
CA SER A 485 4.15 18.06 9.68
C SER A 485 5.34 17.09 9.69
N PHE A 486 5.20 15.93 10.36
CA PHE A 486 6.25 14.93 10.44
C PHE A 486 6.56 14.34 9.07
N VAL A 487 5.54 13.89 8.33
CA VAL A 487 5.68 13.32 6.98
C VAL A 487 6.42 14.28 6.03
N ILE A 488 6.00 15.54 5.99
CA ILE A 488 6.59 16.57 5.12
C ILE A 488 8.04 16.87 5.50
N LYS A 489 8.35 16.91 6.80
CA LYS A 489 9.73 17.12 7.27
C LYS A 489 10.65 15.97 6.90
N GLU A 490 10.17 14.72 6.95
CA GLU A 490 10.97 13.57 6.51
C GLU A 490 11.20 13.57 5.00
N ILE A 491 10.20 13.94 4.19
CA ILE A 491 10.39 14.17 2.75
C ILE A 491 11.45 15.25 2.51
N ALA A 492 11.32 16.40 3.18
CA ALA A 492 12.24 17.52 3.02
C ALA A 492 13.68 17.16 3.40
N LYS A 493 13.86 16.43 4.51
CA LYS A 493 15.15 15.90 4.95
C LYS A 493 15.73 14.92 3.92
N GLY A 494 14.90 14.02 3.37
CA GLY A 494 15.31 13.08 2.33
C GLY A 494 15.75 13.75 1.02
N LEU A 495 15.17 14.90 0.69
CA LEU A 495 15.54 15.72 -0.47
C LEU A 495 16.72 16.67 -0.20
N GLY A 496 17.26 16.69 1.02
CA GLY A 496 18.40 17.54 1.38
C GLY A 496 18.05 19.01 1.54
N LEU A 497 16.79 19.35 1.86
CA LEU A 497 16.40 20.73 2.15
C LEU A 497 16.98 21.20 3.50
N ASP A 498 17.52 22.40 3.50
CA ASP A 498 18.09 23.06 4.68
C ASP A 498 17.07 23.17 5.81
N ALA A 499 17.45 22.71 7.01
CA ALA A 499 16.57 22.77 8.19
C ALA A 499 16.25 24.20 8.62
N ASP A 500 17.17 25.15 8.40
CA ASP A 500 16.98 26.57 8.73
C ASP A 500 16.21 27.35 7.66
N ALA A 501 15.90 26.72 6.51
CA ALA A 501 14.99 27.25 5.50
C ALA A 501 13.55 26.76 5.67
N GLN A 502 13.25 26.03 6.74
CA GLN A 502 11.91 25.52 7.04
C GLN A 502 11.17 26.48 7.99
N LEU A 503 10.12 27.11 7.49
CA LEU A 503 9.27 28.04 8.24
C LEU A 503 7.93 27.38 8.57
N THR A 504 7.39 27.64 9.76
CA THR A 504 6.06 27.17 10.16
C THR A 504 5.26 28.34 10.72
N PHE A 505 4.10 28.59 10.13
CA PHE A 505 3.17 29.63 10.53
C PHE A 505 1.83 28.97 10.87
N ASN A 506 1.37 29.13 12.11
CA ASN A 506 0.06 28.64 12.53
C ASN A 506 -0.97 29.76 12.38
N LEU A 507 -1.92 29.61 11.45
CA LEU A 507 -2.86 30.65 11.09
C LEU A 507 -3.95 30.90 12.15
N SER A 508 -4.17 30.00 13.12
CA SER A 508 -5.05 30.30 14.25
C SER A 508 -4.49 31.35 15.21
N GLN A 509 -3.19 31.62 15.15
CA GLN A 509 -2.54 32.67 15.94
C GLN A 509 -2.64 34.04 15.28
N PHE A 510 -3.07 34.10 14.01
CA PHE A 510 -3.13 35.33 13.24
C PHE A 510 -4.51 35.97 13.42
N GLY A 511 -4.54 37.23 13.87
CA GLY A 511 -5.80 37.94 14.10
C GLY A 511 -6.34 38.63 12.83
N LEU A 512 -5.43 39.07 11.96
CA LEU A 512 -5.73 39.88 10.77
C LEU A 512 -4.95 39.40 9.55
N ALA A 513 -5.53 39.56 8.36
CA ALA A 513 -4.87 39.19 7.10
C ALA A 513 -3.56 39.95 6.83
N SER A 514 -3.39 41.15 7.40
CA SER A 514 -2.16 41.94 7.29
C SER A 514 -0.95 41.27 7.94
N GLU A 515 -1.15 40.38 8.93
CA GLU A 515 -0.05 39.67 9.59
C GLU A 515 0.69 38.69 8.66
N LEU A 516 0.02 38.24 7.58
CA LEU A 516 0.66 37.43 6.53
C LEU A 516 1.83 38.14 5.85
N GLN A 517 1.83 39.48 5.82
CA GLN A 517 2.90 40.27 5.20
C GLN A 517 4.25 40.01 5.86
N ASN A 518 4.27 39.88 7.19
CA ASN A 518 5.51 39.58 7.93
C ASN A 518 6.02 38.17 7.60
N ALA A 519 5.11 37.20 7.45
CA ALA A 519 5.47 35.85 7.03
C ALA A 519 6.03 35.84 5.59
N PHE A 520 5.38 36.55 4.67
CA PHE A 520 5.84 36.71 3.28
C PHE A 520 7.21 37.38 3.17
N ASN A 521 7.49 38.40 3.99
CA ASN A 521 8.81 39.03 4.05
C ASN A 521 9.91 38.03 4.49
N GLN A 522 9.65 37.20 5.50
CA GLN A 522 10.62 36.18 5.94
C GLN A 522 10.92 35.14 4.85
N ILE A 523 9.90 34.73 4.09
CA ILE A 523 10.04 33.79 2.97
C ILE A 523 10.92 34.41 1.87
N ARG A 524 10.66 35.68 1.54
CA ARG A 524 11.45 36.44 0.57
C ARG A 524 12.92 36.57 1.02
N ASP A 525 13.18 36.82 2.29
CA ASP A 525 14.55 36.95 2.82
C ASP A 525 15.36 35.66 2.66
N LEU A 526 14.73 34.48 2.78
CA LEU A 526 15.39 33.20 2.53
C LEU A 526 15.75 33.02 1.05
N ASN A 527 14.84 33.39 0.15
CA ASN A 527 15.11 33.39 -1.29
C ASN A 527 16.27 34.32 -1.66
N LEU A 528 16.32 35.52 -1.06
CA LEU A 528 17.41 36.47 -1.28
C LEU A 528 18.77 35.94 -0.77
N LYS A 529 18.76 35.03 0.21
CA LYS A 529 19.96 34.32 0.69
C LYS A 529 20.33 33.10 -0.17
N GLY A 530 19.61 32.84 -1.27
CA GLY A 530 19.82 31.69 -2.16
C GLY A 530 19.30 30.36 -1.61
N LYS A 531 18.49 30.39 -0.54
CA LYS A 531 17.87 29.20 0.04
C LYS A 531 16.48 28.99 -0.54
N THR A 532 16.10 27.73 -0.76
CA THR A 532 14.73 27.39 -1.17
C THR A 532 13.87 27.20 0.08
N PRO A 533 12.92 28.10 0.40
CA PRO A 533 12.12 27.99 1.60
C PRO A 533 11.08 26.87 1.49
N LEU A 534 10.94 26.11 2.58
CA LEU A 534 9.81 25.21 2.81
C LEU A 534 8.91 25.85 3.86
N VAL A 535 7.69 26.22 3.48
CA VAL A 535 6.78 26.99 4.32
C VAL A 535 5.57 26.13 4.66
N PHE A 536 5.33 25.96 5.95
CA PHE A 536 4.19 25.21 6.48
C PHE A 536 3.15 26.18 7.03
N TRP A 537 1.99 26.24 6.36
CA TRP A 537 0.81 26.99 6.78
C TRP A 537 -0.12 26.03 7.54
N ASP A 538 0.02 25.97 8.86
CA ASP A 538 -0.78 25.12 9.73
C ASP A 538 -2.13 25.77 10.04
N GLU A 539 -3.17 24.94 10.19
CA GLU A 539 -4.54 25.36 10.48
C GLU A 539 -5.11 26.37 9.46
N PHE A 540 -4.76 26.20 8.17
CA PHE A 540 -5.19 27.11 7.09
C PHE A 540 -6.69 27.14 6.84
N ASP A 541 -7.40 26.12 7.32
CA ASP A 541 -8.84 25.95 7.20
C ASP A 541 -9.61 26.61 8.37
N THR A 542 -8.92 27.36 9.23
CA THR A 542 -9.54 28.20 10.26
C THR A 542 -10.27 29.40 9.66
N PRO A 543 -11.28 29.96 10.37
CA PRO A 543 -11.92 31.20 9.94
C PRO A 543 -10.94 32.39 10.00
N CYS A 544 -11.05 33.30 9.04
CA CYS A 544 -10.38 34.60 9.05
C CYS A 544 -11.44 35.69 9.07
N GLU A 545 -11.35 36.64 10.01
CA GLU A 545 -12.29 37.77 10.12
C GLU A 545 -13.78 37.34 10.13
N GLY A 546 -14.07 36.20 10.76
CA GLY A 546 -15.41 35.63 10.86
C GLY A 546 -15.90 34.89 9.60
N GLN A 547 -15.13 34.88 8.51
CA GLN A 547 -15.43 34.11 7.31
C GLN A 547 -14.77 32.72 7.37
N PRO A 548 -15.54 31.62 7.29
CA PRO A 548 -14.98 30.28 7.14
C PRO A 548 -14.09 30.19 5.90
N LEU A 549 -12.91 29.58 6.03
CA LEU A 549 -11.90 29.51 4.95
C LEU A 549 -11.47 30.89 4.41
N GLY A 550 -11.65 31.96 5.18
CA GLY A 550 -11.35 33.33 4.73
C GLY A 550 -9.87 33.56 4.37
N TRP A 551 -8.95 32.72 4.84
CA TRP A 551 -7.53 32.79 4.52
C TRP A 551 -7.21 32.50 3.04
N LEU A 552 -8.01 31.67 2.36
CA LEU A 552 -7.68 31.12 1.04
C LEU A 552 -7.48 32.21 -0.04
N GLN A 553 -8.28 33.28 0.01
CA GLN A 553 -8.19 34.37 -0.97
C GLN A 553 -6.83 35.09 -0.95
N TYR A 554 -6.18 35.17 0.21
CA TYR A 554 -4.90 35.86 0.38
C TYR A 554 -3.72 35.05 -0.13
N PHE A 555 -3.88 33.73 -0.31
CA PHE A 555 -2.85 32.87 -0.87
C PHE A 555 -2.88 32.77 -2.40
N LEU A 556 -3.95 33.21 -3.08
CA LEU A 556 -4.10 33.01 -4.52
C LEU A 556 -2.98 33.63 -5.37
N ALA A 557 -2.60 34.88 -5.07
CA ALA A 557 -1.49 35.56 -5.76
C ALA A 557 -0.12 34.97 -5.37
N PRO A 558 0.18 34.73 -4.07
CA PRO A 558 1.37 33.99 -3.66
C PRO A 558 1.55 32.64 -4.34
N MET A 559 0.47 31.88 -4.53
CA MET A 559 0.50 30.55 -5.15
C MET A 559 0.65 30.60 -6.68
N GLN A 560 -0.02 31.56 -7.34
CA GLN A 560 -0.06 31.65 -8.79
C GLN A 560 1.18 32.33 -9.38
N ASP A 561 1.47 33.52 -8.86
CA ASP A 561 2.44 34.44 -9.44
C ASP A 561 3.73 34.48 -8.63
N GLY A 562 3.73 33.92 -7.42
CA GLY A 562 4.89 34.00 -6.51
C GLY A 562 5.10 35.42 -6.00
N GLU A 563 4.02 36.19 -5.86
CA GLU A 563 4.04 37.61 -5.47
C GLU A 563 3.01 37.89 -4.39
N PHE A 564 3.24 38.91 -3.58
CA PHE A 564 2.26 39.43 -2.62
C PHE A 564 2.23 40.96 -2.68
N THR A 565 1.08 41.53 -2.32
CA THR A 565 0.90 42.98 -2.32
C THR A 565 0.95 43.53 -0.89
N ASP A 566 1.81 44.52 -0.66
CA ASP A 566 1.88 45.27 0.58
C ASP A 566 1.68 46.76 0.30
N GLN A 567 0.68 47.37 0.96
CA GLN A 567 0.30 48.79 0.79
C GLN A 567 0.19 49.25 -0.68
N GLY A 568 -0.29 48.38 -1.57
CA GLY A 568 -0.45 48.66 -3.00
C GLY A 568 0.80 48.47 -3.85
N ARG A 569 1.91 47.98 -3.27
CA ARG A 569 3.13 47.59 -4.00
C ARG A 569 3.27 46.08 -4.06
N THR A 570 3.60 45.57 -5.24
CA THR A 570 3.81 44.14 -5.46
C THR A 570 5.25 43.77 -5.13
N HIS A 571 5.43 42.71 -4.35
CA HIS A 571 6.72 42.18 -3.93
C HIS A 571 6.85 40.71 -4.36
N PRO A 572 8.00 40.30 -4.94
CA PRO A 572 8.23 38.90 -5.28
C PRO A 572 8.56 38.08 -4.02
N LEU A 573 7.93 36.92 -3.88
CA LEU A 573 8.30 35.87 -2.92
C LEU A 573 9.45 35.03 -3.47
N GLY A 574 9.44 34.78 -4.78
CA GLY A 574 10.36 33.89 -5.45
C GLY A 574 9.99 32.42 -5.29
N ARG A 575 10.99 31.56 -5.43
CA ARG A 575 10.84 30.10 -5.39
C ARG A 575 10.47 29.64 -3.98
N GLY A 576 9.70 28.57 -3.84
CA GLY A 576 9.40 28.02 -2.52
C GLY A 576 8.47 26.83 -2.59
N ILE A 577 8.43 26.04 -1.51
CA ILE A 577 7.49 24.93 -1.37
C ILE A 577 6.53 25.30 -0.25
N TYR A 578 5.25 25.50 -0.57
CA TYR A 578 4.22 25.91 0.37
C TYR A 578 3.31 24.72 0.66
N VAL A 579 3.21 24.38 1.94
CA VAL A 579 2.47 23.24 2.45
C VAL A 579 1.33 23.74 3.31
N PHE A 580 0.10 23.48 2.88
CA PHE A 580 -1.12 23.90 3.57
C PHE A 580 -1.68 22.71 4.35
N ALA A 581 -1.64 22.77 5.68
CA ALA A 581 -2.07 21.68 6.55
C ALA A 581 -3.38 22.00 7.27
N GLY A 582 -4.43 21.23 6.95
CA GLY A 582 -5.77 21.42 7.49
C GLY A 582 -6.11 20.40 8.57
N ALA A 583 -7.01 20.75 9.48
CA ALA A 583 -7.47 19.87 10.55
C ALA A 583 -8.99 19.78 10.69
N THR A 584 -9.75 20.66 10.04
CA THR A 584 -11.23 20.65 10.03
C THR A 584 -11.81 19.64 9.06
N ARG A 585 -11.09 19.37 7.96
CA ARG A 585 -11.40 18.32 6.98
C ARG A 585 -10.27 17.28 6.99
N PHE A 586 -10.63 16.00 7.07
CA PHE A 586 -9.65 14.92 7.25
C PHE A 586 -9.13 14.35 5.93
N SER A 587 -9.81 14.63 4.81
CA SER A 587 -9.37 14.25 3.47
C SER A 587 -9.53 15.39 2.47
N PHE A 588 -8.76 15.33 1.38
CA PHE A 588 -8.92 16.22 0.23
C PHE A 588 -10.30 16.09 -0.41
N GLU A 589 -10.86 14.89 -0.45
CA GLU A 589 -12.20 14.60 -0.94
C GLU A 589 -13.25 15.37 -0.14
N ASP A 590 -13.15 15.36 1.20
CA ASP A 590 -14.05 16.10 2.08
C ASP A 590 -13.89 17.61 1.95
N PHE A 591 -12.65 18.08 1.73
CA PHE A 591 -12.37 19.50 1.51
C PHE A 591 -12.91 20.00 0.16
N ARG A 592 -12.77 19.17 -0.88
CA ARG A 592 -13.31 19.41 -2.22
C ARG A 592 -14.83 19.31 -2.24
N ALA A 593 -15.41 18.46 -1.40
CA ALA A 593 -16.85 18.35 -1.22
C ALA A 593 -17.43 19.67 -0.65
N GLY A 594 -18.65 19.99 -1.08
CA GLY A 594 -19.26 21.29 -0.82
C GLY A 594 -18.81 22.36 -1.84
N ASN A 595 -19.79 22.99 -2.49
CA ASN A 595 -19.57 24.14 -3.37
C ASN A 595 -20.72 25.15 -3.17
N ASP A 596 -21.01 25.42 -1.89
CA ASP A 596 -22.05 26.35 -1.53
C ASP A 596 -21.63 27.80 -1.85
N ALA A 597 -22.52 28.76 -1.60
CA ALA A 597 -22.19 30.17 -1.86
C ALA A 597 -21.03 30.67 -0.98
N ARG A 598 -20.85 30.12 0.22
CA ARG A 598 -19.81 30.53 1.17
C ARG A 598 -18.43 30.03 0.74
N ASP A 599 -18.35 28.79 0.27
CA ASP A 599 -17.14 28.20 -0.32
C ASP A 599 -16.62 29.01 -1.51
N ARG A 600 -17.54 29.47 -2.37
CA ARG A 600 -17.21 30.32 -3.54
C ARG A 600 -16.77 31.72 -3.13
N GLN A 601 -17.40 32.31 -2.11
CA GLN A 601 -16.96 33.58 -1.54
C GLN A 601 -15.56 33.48 -0.93
N ALA A 602 -15.24 32.35 -0.31
CA ALA A 602 -13.90 32.06 0.22
C ALA A 602 -12.88 31.67 -0.86
N LYS A 603 -13.24 31.66 -2.16
CA LYS A 603 -12.36 31.28 -3.27
C LYS A 603 -11.79 29.86 -3.18
N LYS A 604 -12.52 28.94 -2.54
CA LYS A 604 -12.10 27.54 -2.39
C LYS A 604 -11.80 26.85 -3.75
N PRO A 605 -12.63 26.99 -4.81
CA PRO A 605 -12.34 26.38 -6.10
C PRO A 605 -11.05 26.91 -6.75
N ASP A 606 -10.80 28.22 -6.63
CA ASP A 606 -9.59 28.89 -7.12
C ASP A 606 -8.34 28.44 -6.37
N PHE A 607 -8.45 28.19 -5.06
CA PHE A 607 -7.36 27.66 -4.26
C PHE A 607 -7.02 26.23 -4.66
N ILE A 608 -8.03 25.36 -4.79
CA ILE A 608 -7.85 23.95 -5.18
C ILE A 608 -7.18 23.84 -6.55
N SER A 609 -7.53 24.67 -7.53
CA SER A 609 -6.93 24.63 -8.87
C SER A 609 -5.45 24.99 -8.91
N ARG A 610 -4.92 25.65 -7.85
CA ARG A 610 -3.51 26.04 -7.72
C ARG A 610 -2.67 25.02 -6.94
N LEU A 611 -3.28 24.01 -6.33
CA LEU A 611 -2.56 22.91 -5.68
C LEU A 611 -1.98 21.97 -6.74
N ARG A 612 -0.72 21.56 -6.56
CA ARG A 612 -0.07 20.59 -7.44
C ARG A 612 -0.12 19.16 -6.93
N ALA A 613 -0.19 18.97 -5.62
CA ALA A 613 -0.26 17.66 -4.99
C ALA A 613 -0.96 17.75 -3.63
N TYR A 614 -1.42 16.61 -3.11
CA TYR A 614 -1.99 16.51 -1.77
C TYR A 614 -1.63 15.17 -1.10
N ILE A 615 -1.74 15.13 0.23
CA ILE A 615 -1.62 13.91 1.04
C ILE A 615 -2.80 13.83 2.00
N ASN A 616 -3.44 12.67 2.07
CA ASN A 616 -4.38 12.32 3.13
C ASN A 616 -3.65 11.42 4.14
N ILE A 617 -3.47 11.88 5.38
CA ILE A 617 -2.83 11.10 6.44
C ILE A 617 -3.91 10.61 7.38
N ARG A 618 -3.98 9.28 7.55
CA ARG A 618 -4.96 8.66 8.43
C ARG A 618 -4.50 8.79 9.88
N GLY A 619 -5.46 8.91 10.79
CA GLY A 619 -5.18 8.95 12.23
C GLY A 619 -4.73 7.60 12.77
N ILE A 620 -4.21 7.57 13.99
CA ILE A 620 -3.89 6.30 14.68
C ILE A 620 -5.13 5.64 15.26
N ASN A 621 -6.17 6.42 15.52
CA ASN A 621 -7.48 5.86 15.84
C ASN A 621 -8.09 5.30 14.54
N GLY A 622 -8.91 4.25 14.65
CA GLY A 622 -9.79 3.92 13.53
C GLY A 622 -10.70 5.11 13.22
N ASP A 623 -11.30 5.13 12.04
CA ASP A 623 -12.28 6.17 11.70
C ASP A 623 -13.50 6.04 12.64
N PRO A 624 -13.78 7.05 13.50
CA PRO A 624 -14.93 6.99 14.41
C PRO A 624 -16.28 6.94 13.66
N ASN A 625 -16.29 7.23 12.35
CA ASN A 625 -17.49 7.26 11.53
C ASN A 625 -17.65 6.03 10.63
N THR A 626 -16.64 5.15 10.52
CA THR A 626 -16.73 3.97 9.65
C THR A 626 -16.08 2.72 10.26
N VAL A 627 -16.77 1.58 10.08
CA VAL A 627 -16.35 0.21 10.41
C VAL A 627 -15.17 -0.29 9.56
N GLU A 628 -14.72 0.53 8.61
CA GLU A 628 -13.97 0.08 7.44
C GLU A 628 -12.46 0.07 7.68
N ASP A 629 -11.92 0.88 8.60
CA ASP A 629 -10.47 0.89 8.90
C ASP A 629 -10.08 -0.30 9.78
N ARG A 630 -10.13 -1.52 9.24
CA ARG A 630 -9.81 -2.77 9.95
C ARG A 630 -8.31 -2.91 10.28
N LEU A 631 -7.46 -2.10 9.66
CA LEU A 631 -6.01 -2.19 9.74
C LEU A 631 -5.37 -1.07 10.57
N TYR A 632 -6.16 -0.26 11.29
CA TYR A 632 -5.62 0.80 12.15
C TYR A 632 -4.57 0.29 13.15
N MET A 633 -4.69 -0.95 13.64
CA MET A 633 -3.72 -1.55 14.57
C MET A 633 -2.34 -1.72 13.94
N ILE A 634 -2.28 -2.03 12.64
CA ILE A 634 -1.03 -2.07 11.88
C ILE A 634 -0.42 -0.67 11.87
N ARG A 635 -1.19 0.35 11.49
CA ARG A 635 -0.73 1.76 11.50
C ARG A 635 -0.23 2.20 12.88
N ARG A 636 -0.96 1.86 13.94
CA ARG A 636 -0.54 2.09 15.35
C ARG A 636 0.79 1.41 15.65
N ALA A 637 0.98 0.16 15.23
CA ALA A 637 2.21 -0.58 15.48
C ALA A 637 3.43 0.06 14.80
N PHE A 638 3.28 0.52 13.56
CA PHE A 638 4.33 1.27 12.85
C PHE A 638 4.75 2.53 13.63
N ILE A 639 3.78 3.33 14.06
CA ILE A 639 4.02 4.57 14.79
C ILE A 639 4.57 4.33 16.20
N LEU A 640 4.01 3.35 16.93
CA LEU A 640 4.50 2.96 18.26
C LEU A 640 5.95 2.52 18.19
N ARG A 641 6.30 1.65 17.23
CA ARG A 641 7.69 1.23 17.04
C ARG A 641 8.59 2.42 16.80
N GLN A 642 8.17 3.36 15.94
CA GLN A 642 8.94 4.55 15.64
C GLN A 642 9.21 5.39 16.89
N TYR A 643 8.21 5.62 17.74
CA TYR A 643 8.38 6.35 19.00
C TYR A 643 9.29 5.61 19.99
N LEU A 644 9.16 4.28 20.10
CA LEU A 644 10.03 3.49 20.96
C LEU A 644 11.49 3.51 20.50
N GLU A 645 11.74 3.45 19.18
CA GLU A 645 13.09 3.54 18.63
C GLU A 645 13.70 4.94 18.81
N ALA A 646 12.88 6.00 18.79
CA ALA A 646 13.33 7.38 18.99
C ALA A 646 13.60 7.71 20.47
N GLU A 647 12.66 7.38 21.35
CA GLU A 647 12.66 7.83 22.76
C GLU A 647 13.34 6.82 23.71
N ALA A 648 13.35 5.53 23.37
CA ALA A 648 13.84 4.47 24.25
C ALA A 648 14.79 3.46 23.54
N PRO A 649 15.87 3.90 22.88
CA PRO A 649 16.72 3.02 22.08
C PRO A 649 17.36 1.86 22.85
N ARG A 650 17.47 1.95 24.19
CA ARG A 650 18.08 0.92 25.06
C ARG A 650 17.23 -0.33 25.26
N ILE A 651 15.91 -0.25 25.02
CA ILE A 651 15.03 -1.43 25.06
C ILE A 651 15.15 -2.29 23.79
N LYS A 652 15.90 -1.82 22.79
CA LYS A 652 16.15 -2.56 21.56
C LYS A 652 17.43 -3.39 21.70
N ALA A 653 17.27 -4.71 21.70
CA ALA A 653 18.38 -5.67 21.69
C ALA A 653 18.30 -6.53 20.42
N GLU A 654 19.41 -6.65 19.68
CA GLU A 654 19.49 -7.47 18.45
C GLU A 654 18.40 -7.18 17.40
N GLY A 655 17.95 -5.93 17.33
CA GLY A 655 16.88 -5.49 16.41
C GLY A 655 15.45 -5.72 16.92
N LYS A 656 15.29 -6.39 18.07
CA LYS A 656 14.01 -6.62 18.74
C LYS A 656 13.74 -5.58 19.81
N ILE A 657 12.51 -5.12 19.92
CA ILE A 657 12.06 -4.28 21.04
C ILE A 657 11.60 -5.20 22.18
N GLU A 658 12.21 -5.06 23.34
CA GLU A 658 11.84 -5.77 24.56
C GLU A 658 10.67 -5.04 25.26
N ILE A 659 9.47 -5.60 25.15
CA ILE A 659 8.24 -5.07 25.73
C ILE A 659 7.39 -6.21 26.31
N GLU A 660 6.77 -5.97 27.46
CA GLU A 660 5.85 -6.91 28.08
C GLU A 660 4.55 -7.03 27.27
N ALA A 661 4.05 -8.26 27.07
CA ALA A 661 2.91 -8.55 26.19
C ALA A 661 1.65 -7.76 26.56
N GLY A 662 1.33 -7.65 27.85
CA GLY A 662 0.18 -6.86 28.31
C GLY A 662 0.33 -5.37 28.03
N VAL A 663 1.54 -4.80 28.19
CA VAL A 663 1.82 -3.40 27.87
C VAL A 663 1.66 -3.17 26.37
N LEU A 664 2.19 -4.08 25.54
CA LEU A 664 2.04 -4.03 24.08
C LEU A 664 0.58 -4.12 23.66
N ASP A 665 -0.20 -5.05 24.22
CA ASP A 665 -1.62 -5.20 23.96
C ASP A 665 -2.39 -3.93 24.34
N ALA A 666 -2.06 -3.29 25.47
CA ALA A 666 -2.68 -2.04 25.88
C ALA A 666 -2.44 -0.92 24.86
N PHE A 667 -1.22 -0.75 24.37
CA PHE A 667 -0.93 0.26 23.36
C PHE A 667 -1.60 -0.02 22.01
N LEU A 668 -1.72 -1.28 21.59
CA LEU A 668 -2.29 -1.61 20.29
C LEU A 668 -3.83 -1.61 20.30
N ARG A 669 -4.43 -2.13 21.36
CA ARG A 669 -5.86 -2.50 21.42
C ARG A 669 -6.77 -1.50 22.12
N VAL A 670 -6.23 -0.55 22.89
CA VAL A 670 -7.04 0.49 23.54
C VAL A 670 -7.93 1.19 22.50
N SER A 671 -9.21 1.42 22.78
CA SER A 671 -10.11 1.86 21.71
C SER A 671 -9.69 3.17 21.08
N GLN A 672 -9.25 4.13 21.90
CA GLN A 672 -8.98 5.47 21.44
C GLN A 672 -7.83 6.14 22.20
N TYR A 673 -7.02 6.87 21.44
CA TYR A 673 -6.11 7.89 21.93
C TYR A 673 -6.77 9.26 21.82
N LEU A 674 -6.97 9.95 22.94
CA LEU A 674 -7.77 11.18 23.04
C LEU A 674 -7.25 12.32 22.15
N HIS A 675 -5.94 12.37 21.92
CA HIS A 675 -5.29 13.35 21.03
C HIS A 675 -4.48 12.70 19.90
N GLY A 676 -4.91 11.52 19.43
CA GLY A 676 -4.26 10.79 18.33
C GLY A 676 -2.80 10.45 18.64
N ALA A 677 -1.90 10.55 17.65
CA ALA A 677 -0.51 10.14 17.80
C ALA A 677 0.25 10.91 18.89
N ARG A 678 -0.17 12.14 19.22
CA ARG A 678 0.40 12.92 20.33
C ARG A 678 0.17 12.25 21.68
N SER A 679 -0.99 11.63 21.89
CA SER A 679 -1.26 10.89 23.14
C SER A 679 -0.35 9.66 23.25
N LEU A 680 -0.17 8.92 22.15
CA LEU A 680 0.74 7.79 22.09
C LEU A 680 2.20 8.20 22.36
N ASP A 681 2.67 9.27 21.70
CA ASP A 681 4.01 9.85 21.90
C ASP A 681 4.25 10.26 23.36
N ASN A 682 3.31 11.01 23.95
CA ASN A 682 3.42 11.46 25.34
C ASN A 682 3.44 10.29 26.32
N LEU A 683 2.66 9.24 26.10
CA LEU A 683 2.69 8.05 26.95
C LEU A 683 4.06 7.37 26.95
N VAL A 684 4.71 7.28 25.79
CA VAL A 684 6.08 6.74 25.68
C VAL A 684 7.08 7.68 26.38
N LYS A 685 7.03 8.98 26.13
CA LYS A 685 7.95 9.98 26.72
C LYS A 685 7.85 10.10 28.23
N MET A 686 6.64 10.00 28.77
CA MET A 686 6.39 10.09 30.20
C MET A 686 6.62 8.76 30.93
N SER A 687 6.96 7.70 30.20
CA SER A 687 7.32 6.41 30.78
C SER A 687 8.77 6.42 31.28
N SER A 688 9.03 5.68 32.35
CA SER A 688 10.34 5.60 32.99
C SER A 688 11.27 4.62 32.27
N LEU A 689 11.67 4.94 31.04
CA LEU A 689 12.42 4.05 30.14
C LEU A 689 13.92 4.36 30.02
N TYR A 690 14.42 5.46 30.60
CA TYR A 690 15.78 5.96 30.37
C TYR A 690 16.90 4.94 30.69
N ASP A 691 16.75 4.17 31.76
CA ASP A 691 17.73 3.17 32.24
C ASP A 691 17.24 1.72 32.09
N LYS A 692 16.07 1.52 31.47
CA LYS A 692 15.46 0.20 31.31
C LYS A 692 15.93 -0.48 30.04
N ARG A 693 15.96 -1.81 30.09
CA ARG A 693 16.22 -2.69 28.93
C ARG A 693 14.94 -3.36 28.40
N LYS A 694 13.82 -3.18 29.10
CA LYS A 694 12.52 -3.74 28.76
C LYS A 694 11.42 -2.77 29.18
N TYR A 695 10.41 -2.62 28.35
CA TYR A 695 9.22 -1.85 28.69
C TYR A 695 8.22 -2.74 29.45
N GLU A 696 8.21 -2.57 30.76
CA GLU A 696 7.39 -3.36 31.70
C GLU A 696 6.23 -2.52 32.26
N LEU A 697 5.25 -3.16 32.89
CA LEU A 697 4.14 -2.46 33.55
C LEU A 697 4.62 -1.35 34.50
N SER A 698 5.70 -1.61 35.25
CA SER A 698 6.31 -0.65 36.18
C SER A 698 6.90 0.60 35.50
N SER A 699 7.08 0.57 34.17
CA SER A 699 7.62 1.67 33.39
C SER A 699 6.56 2.67 32.97
N LEU A 700 5.28 2.29 32.98
CA LEU A 700 4.17 3.13 32.52
C LEU A 700 4.01 4.41 33.36
N PRO A 701 3.44 5.48 32.79
CA PRO A 701 3.12 6.69 33.53
C PRO A 701 2.08 6.40 34.63
N PRO A 702 2.03 7.22 35.69
CA PRO A 702 0.98 7.12 36.70
C PRO A 702 -0.44 7.26 36.11
N ASP A 703 -1.43 6.65 36.77
CA ASP A 703 -2.84 6.62 36.33
C ASP A 703 -3.44 7.99 35.97
N HIS A 704 -3.10 9.04 36.71
CA HIS A 704 -3.59 10.39 36.42
C HIS A 704 -3.03 10.96 35.10
N ILE A 705 -1.86 10.49 34.65
CA ILE A 705 -1.29 10.81 33.35
C ILE A 705 -1.91 9.94 32.25
N LEU A 706 -2.10 8.63 32.52
CA LEU A 706 -2.79 7.72 31.59
C LEU A 706 -4.17 8.26 31.21
N LYS A 707 -4.93 8.73 32.20
CA LYS A 707 -6.29 9.30 32.01
C LYS A 707 -6.33 10.53 31.11
N MET A 708 -5.23 11.26 30.93
CA MET A 708 -5.17 12.40 30.00
C MET A 708 -5.06 11.97 28.53
N HIS A 709 -4.72 10.71 28.26
CA HIS A 709 -4.35 10.23 26.93
C HIS A 709 -5.22 9.09 26.42
N VAL A 710 -5.73 8.25 27.33
CA VAL A 710 -6.53 7.05 27.03
C VAL A 710 -7.59 6.82 28.11
N ASN A 711 -8.54 5.92 27.85
CA ASN A 711 -9.35 5.36 28.93
C ASN A 711 -8.43 4.53 29.85
N MET A 712 -8.14 5.06 31.03
CA MET A 712 -7.20 4.46 31.99
C MET A 712 -7.66 3.07 32.47
N GLU A 713 -8.95 2.89 32.75
CA GLU A 713 -9.46 1.60 33.23
C GLU A 713 -9.31 0.51 32.17
N GLU A 714 -9.66 0.82 30.91
CA GLU A 714 -9.44 -0.05 29.76
C GLU A 714 -7.95 -0.35 29.56
N PHE A 715 -7.11 0.69 29.57
CA PHE A 715 -5.67 0.52 29.36
C PHE A 715 -5.07 -0.41 30.43
N ASN A 716 -5.38 -0.16 31.71
CA ASN A 716 -4.93 -0.99 32.82
C ASN A 716 -5.50 -2.43 32.75
N ALA A 717 -6.76 -2.58 32.33
CA ALA A 717 -7.37 -3.87 32.09
C ALA A 717 -6.63 -4.69 31.01
N LEU A 718 -6.21 -4.04 29.92
CA LEU A 718 -5.43 -4.66 28.84
C LEU A 718 -4.02 -5.05 29.33
N THR A 719 -3.38 -4.23 30.17
CA THR A 719 -2.03 -4.55 30.69
C THR A 719 -1.98 -5.80 31.56
N ARG A 720 -3.03 -6.06 32.37
CA ARG A 720 -3.04 -7.17 33.33
C ARG A 720 -3.36 -8.52 32.70
N MET A 721 -4.02 -8.51 31.55
CA MET A 721 -4.66 -9.72 31.03
C MET A 721 -3.86 -10.46 29.97
N GLY A 722 -2.83 -9.86 29.38
CA GLY A 722 -2.15 -10.45 28.22
C GLY A 722 -3.17 -10.84 27.13
N HIS A 723 -2.91 -11.92 26.39
CA HIS A 723 -3.75 -12.42 25.28
C HIS A 723 -5.20 -12.89 25.64
N ARG A 724 -5.94 -12.27 26.56
CA ARG A 724 -7.37 -12.55 26.76
C ARG A 724 -8.21 -11.74 25.77
N GLU A 725 -9.13 -12.43 25.09
CA GLU A 725 -9.96 -11.85 24.04
C GLU A 725 -11.18 -11.06 24.60
N MET A 726 -11.65 -10.08 23.84
CA MET A 726 -12.91 -9.37 24.12
C MET A 726 -14.10 -10.14 23.54
N LEU A 727 -15.27 -10.03 24.18
CA LEU A 727 -16.56 -10.52 23.69
C LEU A 727 -17.54 -9.36 23.61
N ARG A 728 -17.97 -9.03 22.39
CA ARG A 728 -18.87 -7.92 22.13
C ARG A 728 -20.31 -8.42 22.16
N ILE A 729 -21.13 -7.91 23.07
CA ILE A 729 -22.54 -8.27 23.22
C ILE A 729 -23.40 -7.11 22.77
N GLY A 730 -24.19 -7.34 21.72
CA GLY A 730 -25.13 -6.37 21.19
C GLY A 730 -26.51 -6.55 21.79
N ILE A 731 -27.17 -5.45 22.07
CA ILE A 731 -28.52 -5.45 22.64
C ILE A 731 -29.51 -4.88 21.62
N SER A 732 -30.66 -5.53 21.50
CA SER A 732 -31.82 -4.98 20.80
C SER A 732 -33.11 -5.49 21.44
N GLY A 733 -34.20 -4.74 21.36
CA GLY A 733 -35.48 -5.25 21.89
C GLY A 733 -36.62 -4.26 21.80
N HIS A 734 -37.71 -4.58 22.51
CA HIS A 734 -38.88 -3.72 22.62
C HIS A 734 -38.69 -2.61 23.65
N ILE A 735 -39.21 -1.43 23.34
CA ILE A 735 -39.15 -0.26 24.21
C ILE A 735 -40.20 -0.28 25.34
N ASN A 736 -41.37 -0.88 25.08
CA ASN A 736 -42.48 -0.96 26.04
C ASN A 736 -42.61 -2.38 26.59
N LEU A 737 -41.83 -2.68 27.63
CA LEU A 737 -41.93 -3.95 28.36
C LEU A 737 -43.09 -3.91 29.37
N ASP A 738 -43.72 -5.07 29.61
CA ASP A 738 -44.78 -5.21 30.62
C ASP A 738 -44.18 -5.05 32.04
N PRO A 739 -44.59 -4.04 32.83
CA PRO A 739 -44.09 -3.84 34.19
C PRO A 739 -44.34 -5.04 35.12
N ASN A 740 -45.42 -5.79 34.92
CA ASN A 740 -45.78 -6.93 35.79
C ASN A 740 -44.86 -8.14 35.58
N GLN A 741 -44.11 -8.17 34.48
CA GLN A 741 -43.22 -9.27 34.10
C GLN A 741 -41.73 -8.92 34.27
N MET A 742 -41.42 -7.77 34.87
CA MET A 742 -40.04 -7.25 34.91
C MET A 742 -39.05 -8.17 35.66
N GLU A 743 -39.48 -8.78 36.77
CA GLU A 743 -38.64 -9.73 37.52
C GLU A 743 -38.37 -11.00 36.71
N ASN A 744 -39.38 -11.53 36.02
CA ASN A 744 -39.23 -12.70 35.15
C ASN A 744 -38.27 -12.40 33.98
N LEU A 745 -38.40 -11.22 33.36
CA LEU A 745 -37.50 -10.79 32.28
C LEU A 745 -36.06 -10.60 32.78
N LYS A 746 -35.87 -10.07 33.99
CA LYS A 746 -34.55 -9.90 34.60
C LYS A 746 -33.87 -11.24 34.86
N GLN A 747 -34.61 -12.22 35.39
CA GLN A 747 -34.10 -13.58 35.59
C GLN A 747 -33.72 -14.24 34.27
N ALA A 748 -34.56 -14.10 33.24
CA ALA A 748 -34.30 -14.64 31.91
C ALA A 748 -33.07 -13.99 31.23
N VAL A 749 -32.89 -12.68 31.41
CA VAL A 749 -31.69 -11.98 30.93
C VAL A 749 -30.45 -12.48 31.66
N GLN A 750 -30.50 -12.69 32.98
CA GLN A 750 -29.38 -13.25 33.73
C GLN A 750 -29.02 -14.66 33.25
N GLU A 751 -30.02 -15.51 33.01
CA GLU A 751 -29.81 -16.85 32.44
C GLU A 751 -29.12 -16.80 31.07
N ALA A 752 -29.55 -15.88 30.20
CA ALA A 752 -28.92 -15.68 28.90
C ALA A 752 -27.45 -15.22 29.04
N ILE A 753 -27.15 -14.34 30.00
CA ILE A 753 -25.78 -13.87 30.28
C ILE A 753 -24.91 -15.03 30.78
N ASP A 754 -25.40 -15.79 31.76
CA ASP A 754 -24.66 -16.93 32.33
C ASP A 754 -24.35 -17.98 31.26
N PHE A 755 -25.30 -18.24 30.35
CA PHE A 755 -25.10 -19.13 29.21
C PHE A 755 -24.01 -18.62 28.25
N ILE A 756 -24.03 -17.33 27.89
CA ILE A 756 -23.01 -16.72 27.03
C ILE A 756 -21.62 -16.88 27.65
N GLU A 757 -21.49 -16.68 28.96
CA GLU A 757 -20.20 -16.78 29.65
C GLU A 757 -19.67 -18.21 29.75
N GLN A 758 -20.55 -19.20 29.88
CA GLN A 758 -20.16 -20.60 29.81
C GLN A 758 -19.65 -20.97 28.41
N GLN A 759 -20.24 -20.41 27.36
CA GLN A 759 -19.82 -20.64 25.97
C GLN A 759 -18.54 -19.87 25.61
N PHE A 760 -18.32 -18.71 26.24
CA PHE A 760 -17.18 -17.83 25.99
C PHE A 760 -16.43 -17.50 27.30
N PRO A 761 -15.77 -18.49 27.92
CA PRO A 761 -15.09 -18.28 29.20
C PRO A 761 -13.88 -17.34 29.06
N ASN A 762 -13.57 -16.63 30.15
CA ASN A 762 -12.39 -15.75 30.28
C ASN A 762 -12.34 -14.56 29.29
N ARG A 763 -13.49 -13.99 28.90
CA ARG A 763 -13.59 -12.82 28.02
C ARG A 763 -13.98 -11.54 28.78
N TYR A 764 -13.52 -10.38 28.29
CA TYR A 764 -14.08 -9.09 28.69
C TYR A 764 -15.35 -8.77 27.92
N LEU A 765 -16.39 -8.30 28.61
CA LEU A 765 -17.65 -7.96 27.96
C LEU A 765 -17.63 -6.52 27.47
N THR A 766 -17.85 -6.31 26.18
CA THR A 766 -18.13 -4.99 25.60
C THR A 766 -19.58 -4.95 25.14
N VAL A 767 -20.39 -4.15 25.82
CA VAL A 767 -21.82 -4.01 25.60
C VAL A 767 -22.08 -2.92 24.56
N PHE A 768 -22.73 -3.27 23.46
CA PHE A 768 -23.22 -2.32 22.46
C PHE A 768 -24.71 -2.10 22.66
N SER A 769 -25.11 -0.86 22.95
CA SER A 769 -26.51 -0.53 23.25
C SER A 769 -26.89 0.86 22.73
N PRO A 770 -28.10 1.05 22.17
CA PRO A 770 -28.66 2.38 21.94
C PRO A 770 -29.09 3.06 23.25
N LEU A 771 -29.15 2.32 24.36
CA LEU A 771 -29.68 2.77 25.66
C LEU A 771 -31.14 3.27 25.58
N ALA A 772 -31.92 2.78 24.61
CA ALA A 772 -33.34 3.06 24.51
C ALA A 772 -34.09 2.57 25.78
N ILE A 773 -35.27 3.14 26.03
CA ILE A 773 -36.11 2.71 27.16
C ILE A 773 -36.47 1.22 26.99
N GLY A 774 -36.63 0.50 28.09
CA GLY A 774 -37.09 -0.89 28.08
C GLY A 774 -35.94 -1.88 27.98
N SER A 775 -35.96 -2.71 26.93
CA SER A 775 -35.06 -3.86 26.76
C SER A 775 -33.58 -3.49 26.84
N ASP A 776 -33.19 -2.41 26.15
CA ASP A 776 -31.79 -2.03 26.00
C ASP A 776 -31.15 -1.70 27.36
N ARG A 777 -31.86 -0.93 28.19
CA ARG A 777 -31.43 -0.59 29.56
C ARG A 777 -31.52 -1.77 30.52
N LEU A 778 -32.51 -2.64 30.38
CA LEU A 778 -32.64 -3.83 31.22
C LEU A 778 -31.41 -4.73 31.06
N VAL A 779 -31.06 -5.08 29.82
CA VAL A 779 -29.93 -5.95 29.53
C VAL A 779 -28.60 -5.26 29.85
N ALA A 780 -28.45 -3.98 29.52
CA ALA A 780 -27.24 -3.22 29.84
C ALA A 780 -26.99 -3.18 31.35
N ARG A 781 -28.01 -2.96 32.18
CA ARG A 781 -27.87 -2.96 33.65
C ARG A 781 -27.32 -4.29 34.17
N GLU A 782 -27.82 -5.42 33.67
CA GLU A 782 -27.38 -6.73 34.13
C GLU A 782 -25.95 -7.05 33.67
N LEU A 783 -25.63 -6.80 32.39
CA LEU A 783 -24.28 -7.00 31.86
C LEU A 783 -23.23 -6.13 32.56
N LEU A 784 -23.61 -4.92 32.98
CA LEU A 784 -22.68 -3.93 33.53
C LEU A 784 -22.52 -3.98 35.06
N LYS A 785 -23.19 -4.91 35.76
CA LYS A 785 -22.91 -5.15 37.19
C LYS A 785 -21.49 -5.65 37.43
N LYS A 786 -20.83 -6.17 36.40
CA LYS A 786 -19.46 -6.68 36.49
C LYS A 786 -18.47 -5.51 36.44
N GLU A 787 -17.47 -5.51 37.31
CA GLU A 787 -16.51 -4.40 37.41
C GLU A 787 -15.73 -4.12 36.11
N ASN A 788 -15.60 -5.13 35.25
CA ASN A 788 -14.73 -5.09 34.07
C ASN A 788 -15.48 -5.06 32.73
N SER A 789 -16.78 -4.78 32.73
CA SER A 789 -17.59 -4.71 31.51
C SER A 789 -17.64 -3.29 30.95
N ARG A 790 -17.40 -3.15 29.65
CA ARG A 790 -17.38 -1.90 28.89
C ARG A 790 -18.74 -1.61 28.29
N LEU A 791 -19.14 -0.34 28.21
CA LEU A 791 -20.32 0.10 27.44
C LEU A 791 -19.90 0.98 26.26
N ILE A 792 -20.39 0.66 25.07
CA ILE A 792 -20.36 1.52 23.89
C ILE A 792 -21.80 1.90 23.55
N ALA A 793 -22.12 3.19 23.72
CA ALA A 793 -23.43 3.74 23.44
C ALA A 793 -23.54 4.07 21.95
N VAL A 794 -24.43 3.39 21.21
CA VAL A 794 -24.64 3.62 19.77
C VAL A 794 -25.94 4.42 19.60
N LEU A 795 -25.81 5.74 19.59
CA LEU A 795 -26.94 6.64 19.56
C LEU A 795 -27.49 6.77 18.14
N PRO A 796 -28.81 6.57 17.92
CA PRO A 796 -29.41 6.69 16.60
C PRO A 796 -29.37 8.12 16.07
N VAL A 797 -29.26 9.10 16.95
CA VAL A 797 -29.19 10.54 16.67
C VAL A 797 -28.28 11.22 17.70
N PRO A 798 -27.80 12.45 17.45
CA PRO A 798 -26.95 13.18 18.40
C PRO A 798 -27.57 13.27 19.80
N GLN A 799 -26.73 13.24 20.83
CA GLN A 799 -27.13 13.22 22.23
C GLN A 799 -28.13 14.34 22.59
N GLU A 800 -27.91 15.54 22.05
CA GLU A 800 -28.75 16.72 22.31
C GLU A 800 -30.18 16.54 21.78
N GLU A 801 -30.35 15.75 20.72
CA GLU A 801 -31.65 15.43 20.12
C GLU A 801 -32.24 14.15 20.72
N TYR A 802 -31.39 13.20 21.10
CA TYR A 802 -31.82 11.90 21.62
C TYR A 802 -32.41 12.01 23.01
N ILE A 803 -31.94 12.96 23.82
CA ILE A 803 -32.45 13.19 25.18
C ILE A 803 -33.97 13.43 25.23
N PHE A 804 -34.56 13.96 24.14
CA PHE A 804 -36.00 14.22 24.04
C PHE A 804 -36.85 12.96 23.89
N ASP A 805 -36.28 11.83 23.47
CA ASP A 805 -36.98 10.53 23.42
C ASP A 805 -37.25 9.98 24.84
N PHE A 806 -36.59 10.55 25.86
CA PHE A 806 -36.67 10.09 27.25
C PHE A 806 -37.55 10.97 28.15
N GLY A 807 -38.10 12.07 27.65
CA GLY A 807 -38.91 13.01 28.44
C GLY A 807 -38.78 14.45 27.96
N LEU A 808 -39.73 15.30 28.35
CA LEU A 808 -39.80 16.68 27.86
C LEU A 808 -38.81 17.61 28.58
N THR A 809 -38.53 17.36 29.86
CA THR A 809 -37.74 18.25 30.72
C THR A 809 -37.00 17.48 31.80
N ASP A 810 -35.95 18.10 32.35
CA ASP A 810 -35.23 17.60 33.54
C ASP A 810 -35.95 17.99 34.85
N ASP A 811 -37.01 18.80 34.78
CA ASP A 811 -37.79 19.23 35.94
C ASP A 811 -38.74 18.10 36.42
N TYR A 812 -38.38 17.54 37.57
CA TYR A 812 -39.13 16.45 38.21
C TYR A 812 -40.57 16.83 38.56
N TRP A 813 -40.89 18.11 38.77
CA TRP A 813 -42.25 18.55 39.08
C TRP A 813 -43.16 18.61 37.86
N VAL A 814 -42.57 18.68 36.66
CA VAL A 814 -43.30 18.81 35.38
C VAL A 814 -43.43 17.45 34.70
N ASP A 815 -42.37 16.65 34.69
CA ASP A 815 -42.37 15.30 34.11
C ASP A 815 -41.52 14.37 34.99
N PRO A 816 -42.07 13.86 36.12
CA PRO A 816 -41.30 13.05 37.07
C PRO A 816 -40.64 11.84 36.39
N LYS A 817 -41.38 11.13 35.54
CA LYS A 817 -40.91 9.92 34.85
C LYS A 817 -39.87 10.25 33.77
N GLY A 818 -40.11 11.30 32.99
CA GLY A 818 -39.15 11.73 31.97
C GLY A 818 -37.86 12.31 32.57
N ALA A 819 -37.96 13.07 33.66
CA ALA A 819 -36.80 13.59 34.38
C ALA A 819 -35.91 12.47 34.92
N GLU A 820 -36.48 11.38 35.44
CA GLU A 820 -35.73 10.19 35.86
C GLU A 820 -35.04 9.50 34.68
N LEU A 821 -35.76 9.27 33.56
CA LEU A 821 -35.21 8.60 32.39
C LEU A 821 -34.08 9.40 31.72
N ARG A 822 -34.19 10.74 31.72
CA ARG A 822 -33.16 11.67 31.23
C ARG A 822 -31.96 11.71 32.17
N LYS A 823 -32.18 11.76 33.49
CA LYS A 823 -31.10 11.72 34.49
C LYS A 823 -30.32 10.42 34.40
N GLU A 824 -31.03 9.29 34.28
CA GLU A 824 -30.40 8.00 34.05
C GLU A 824 -29.58 8.04 32.76
N PHE A 825 -30.18 8.39 31.62
CA PHE A 825 -29.47 8.44 30.33
C PHE A 825 -28.18 9.26 30.40
N LYS A 826 -28.23 10.44 31.01
CA LYS A 826 -27.06 11.31 31.21
C LYS A 826 -25.99 10.64 32.05
N TYR A 827 -26.35 9.99 33.16
CA TYR A 827 -25.42 9.23 34.00
C TYR A 827 -24.76 8.09 33.23
N TRP A 828 -25.54 7.37 32.43
CA TRP A 828 -25.02 6.29 31.60
C TRP A 828 -24.01 6.79 30.58
N LEU A 829 -24.26 7.93 29.93
CA LEU A 829 -23.32 8.52 28.99
C LEU A 829 -22.08 9.12 29.64
N SER A 830 -22.21 9.77 30.80
CA SER A 830 -21.09 10.48 31.43
C SER A 830 -20.21 9.56 32.29
N GLU A 831 -20.81 8.61 33.00
CA GLU A 831 -20.11 7.81 34.02
C GLU A 831 -19.90 6.35 33.62
N ARG A 832 -20.64 5.82 32.64
CA ARG A 832 -20.61 4.37 32.30
C ARG A 832 -20.20 4.09 30.87
N ALA A 833 -20.56 4.94 29.92
CA ALA A 833 -20.21 4.78 28.52
C ALA A 833 -18.72 5.08 28.33
N THR A 834 -18.00 4.10 27.81
CA THR A 834 -16.60 4.23 27.43
C THR A 834 -16.45 4.97 26.10
N GLU A 835 -17.46 4.85 25.24
CA GLU A 835 -17.51 5.47 23.93
C GLU A 835 -18.96 5.74 23.52
N ILE A 836 -19.17 6.83 22.78
CA ILE A 836 -20.46 7.24 22.25
C ILE A 836 -20.31 7.35 20.73
N ILE A 837 -21.00 6.49 20.01
CA ILE A 837 -21.04 6.46 18.54
C ILE A 837 -22.36 7.11 18.12
N ASN A 838 -22.29 8.20 17.37
CA ASN A 838 -23.48 8.85 16.82
C ASN A 838 -23.69 8.38 15.37
N ILE A 839 -24.86 7.83 15.08
CA ILE A 839 -25.24 7.51 13.71
C ILE A 839 -25.44 8.82 12.92
N PRO A 840 -24.91 8.93 11.68
CA PRO A 840 -25.12 10.12 10.86
C PRO A 840 -26.60 10.44 10.66
N PRO A 841 -26.98 11.73 10.53
CA PRO A 841 -28.37 12.14 10.38
C PRO A 841 -29.05 11.44 9.20
N LEU A 842 -30.20 10.80 9.48
CA LEU A 842 -31.03 10.10 8.48
C LEU A 842 -32.40 10.79 8.34
N PRO A 843 -33.09 10.61 7.19
CA PRO A 843 -34.36 11.29 6.90
C PRO A 843 -35.48 11.04 7.91
N SER A 844 -35.48 9.88 8.56
CA SER A 844 -36.49 9.52 9.55
C SER A 844 -35.92 8.91 10.84
N ARG A 845 -36.61 9.13 11.96
CA ARG A 845 -36.28 8.49 13.25
C ARG A 845 -36.28 6.96 13.14
N LYS A 846 -37.23 6.36 12.41
CA LYS A 846 -37.30 4.90 12.23
C LYS A 846 -36.03 4.35 11.55
N GLU A 847 -35.53 5.02 10.51
CA GLU A 847 -34.30 4.64 9.82
C GLU A 847 -33.06 4.83 10.70
N ALA A 848 -33.03 5.89 11.51
CA ALA A 848 -31.97 6.16 12.47
C ALA A 848 -31.81 5.01 13.49
N TYR A 849 -32.92 4.57 14.11
CA TYR A 849 -32.93 3.42 15.02
C TYR A 849 -32.57 2.10 14.32
N LEU A 850 -33.07 1.89 13.10
CA LEU A 850 -32.73 0.71 12.31
C LEU A 850 -31.23 0.67 11.98
N ARG A 851 -30.64 1.80 11.58
CA ARG A 851 -29.21 1.89 11.25
C ARG A 851 -28.35 1.69 12.49
N ALA A 852 -28.72 2.25 13.64
CA ALA A 852 -28.07 1.98 14.92
C ALA A 852 -28.11 0.49 15.27
N GLY A 853 -29.27 -0.15 15.13
CA GLY A 853 -29.42 -1.59 15.37
C GLY A 853 -28.63 -2.48 14.40
N TYR A 854 -28.59 -2.12 13.10
CA TYR A 854 -27.73 -2.80 12.13
C TYR A 854 -26.26 -2.63 12.45
N PHE A 855 -25.85 -1.44 12.86
CA PHE A 855 -24.49 -1.20 13.34
C PHE A 855 -24.19 -2.12 14.53
N ILE A 856 -25.05 -2.19 15.54
CA ILE A 856 -24.86 -3.07 16.70
C ILE A 856 -24.76 -4.55 16.27
N ALA A 857 -25.66 -5.03 15.41
CA ALA A 857 -25.61 -6.39 14.89
C ALA A 857 -24.33 -6.67 14.09
N GLU A 858 -23.79 -5.67 13.38
CA GLU A 858 -22.53 -5.76 12.66
C GLU A 858 -21.31 -5.71 13.63
N HIS A 859 -21.39 -5.10 14.80
CA HIS A 859 -20.21 -4.95 15.67
C HIS A 859 -20.17 -5.89 16.86
N SER A 860 -21.22 -6.70 17.05
CA SER A 860 -21.35 -7.60 18.20
C SER A 860 -21.01 -9.03 17.83
N ASP A 861 -20.30 -9.76 18.68
CA ASP A 861 -20.01 -11.19 18.51
C ASP A 861 -21.25 -12.03 18.80
N VAL A 862 -22.04 -11.63 19.80
CA VAL A 862 -23.30 -12.26 20.21
C VAL A 862 -24.37 -11.18 20.36
N MET A 863 -25.63 -11.50 20.05
CA MET A 863 -26.75 -10.59 20.31
C MET A 863 -27.67 -11.15 21.40
N ILE A 864 -28.05 -10.31 22.37
CA ILE A 864 -29.17 -10.55 23.27
C ILE A 864 -30.35 -9.73 22.75
N VAL A 865 -31.45 -10.42 22.44
CA VAL A 865 -32.66 -9.79 21.89
C VAL A 865 -33.85 -10.06 22.79
N VAL A 866 -34.48 -9.00 23.29
CA VAL A 866 -35.65 -9.09 24.20
C VAL A 866 -36.91 -8.59 23.47
N TRP A 867 -37.71 -9.51 22.94
CA TRP A 867 -38.86 -9.15 22.09
C TRP A 867 -39.87 -10.29 21.90
N ASP A 868 -40.92 -10.05 21.10
CA ASP A 868 -42.08 -10.92 20.95
C ASP A 868 -41.92 -12.02 19.90
N GLY A 869 -40.78 -12.08 19.22
CA GLY A 869 -40.49 -13.06 18.18
C GLY A 869 -41.27 -12.89 16.86
N GLN A 870 -42.02 -11.79 16.66
CA GLN A 870 -42.79 -11.58 15.43
C GLN A 870 -41.90 -11.28 14.22
N ARG A 871 -41.96 -12.10 13.16
CA ARG A 871 -41.10 -11.95 11.97
C ARG A 871 -41.56 -10.94 10.93
N ASN A 872 -42.57 -10.12 11.22
CA ASN A 872 -43.02 -9.12 10.25
C ASN A 872 -42.00 -7.97 10.14
N LEU A 873 -41.24 -7.97 9.05
CA LEU A 873 -40.18 -7.01 8.79
C LEU A 873 -40.70 -5.59 8.53
N GLU A 874 -41.94 -5.43 8.02
CA GLU A 874 -42.47 -4.11 7.68
C GLU A 874 -42.86 -3.30 8.94
N SER A 875 -43.30 -3.99 9.99
CA SER A 875 -43.88 -3.38 11.19
C SER A 875 -42.94 -3.26 12.39
N SER A 876 -41.78 -3.93 12.40
CA SER A 876 -40.87 -3.98 13.56
C SER A 876 -39.40 -3.74 13.20
N VAL A 877 -38.80 -2.71 13.80
CA VAL A 877 -37.36 -2.43 13.68
C VAL A 877 -36.53 -3.58 14.27
N THR A 878 -36.96 -4.11 15.42
CA THR A 878 -36.29 -5.25 16.08
C THR A 878 -36.32 -6.51 15.20
N ALA A 879 -37.42 -6.77 14.49
CA ALA A 879 -37.49 -7.90 13.54
C ALA A 879 -36.45 -7.78 12.43
N GLN A 880 -36.28 -6.57 11.89
CA GLN A 880 -35.28 -6.30 10.85
C GLN A 880 -33.85 -6.48 11.38
N ILE A 881 -33.56 -6.01 12.59
CA ILE A 881 -32.25 -6.18 13.23
C ILE A 881 -31.96 -7.67 13.46
N VAL A 882 -32.94 -8.45 13.95
CA VAL A 882 -32.80 -9.91 14.12
C VAL A 882 -32.55 -10.58 12.78
N ALA A 883 -33.31 -10.26 11.74
CA ALA A 883 -33.11 -10.82 10.40
C ALA A 883 -31.72 -10.47 9.83
N ARG A 884 -31.22 -9.25 10.10
CA ARG A 884 -29.86 -8.85 9.75
C ARG A 884 -28.83 -9.69 10.51
N ALA A 885 -28.98 -9.85 11.84
CA ALA A 885 -28.08 -10.68 12.64
C ALA A 885 -28.13 -12.17 12.22
N GLU A 886 -29.30 -12.68 11.84
CA GLU A 886 -29.46 -14.02 11.28
C GLU A 886 -28.77 -14.16 9.92
N LYS A 887 -28.86 -13.16 9.05
CA LYS A 887 -28.14 -13.12 7.77
C LYS A 887 -26.62 -13.04 7.96
N LEU A 888 -26.17 -12.44 9.06
CA LEU A 888 -24.76 -12.29 9.44
C LEU A 888 -24.22 -13.49 10.23
N HIS A 889 -24.99 -14.58 10.35
CA HIS A 889 -24.59 -15.80 11.07
C HIS A 889 -24.23 -15.58 12.56
N LYS A 890 -24.86 -14.61 13.22
CA LYS A 890 -24.62 -14.32 14.64
C LYS A 890 -25.26 -15.36 15.59
N PRO A 891 -24.59 -15.75 16.69
CA PRO A 891 -25.23 -16.36 17.85
C PRO A 891 -26.27 -15.41 18.46
N LEU A 892 -27.48 -15.92 18.72
CA LEU A 892 -28.60 -15.13 19.24
C LEU A 892 -29.13 -15.76 20.53
N CYS A 893 -29.17 -14.96 21.60
CA CYS A 893 -29.94 -15.24 22.80
C CYS A 893 -31.25 -14.46 22.71
N HIS A 894 -32.38 -15.17 22.67
CA HIS A 894 -33.69 -14.56 22.57
C HIS A 894 -34.45 -14.72 23.89
N VAL A 895 -34.82 -13.60 24.49
CA VAL A 895 -35.70 -13.55 25.66
C VAL A 895 -37.07 -13.09 25.21
N TRP A 896 -38.09 -13.92 25.45
CA TRP A 896 -39.46 -13.63 25.05
C TRP A 896 -40.06 -12.50 25.89
N ALA A 897 -40.47 -11.41 25.23
CA ALA A 897 -41.12 -10.25 25.85
C ALA A 897 -42.12 -9.58 24.90
N ARG A 898 -43.39 -9.43 25.33
CA ARG A 898 -44.41 -8.70 24.58
C ARG A 898 -44.15 -7.19 24.55
N ASN A 899 -44.57 -6.55 23.46
CA ASN A 899 -44.62 -5.10 23.32
C ASN A 899 -45.96 -4.57 23.86
N ASN A 900 -45.94 -3.84 24.98
CA ASN A 900 -47.16 -3.34 25.64
C ASN A 900 -47.68 -2.07 24.92
N LYS A 901 -48.31 -2.23 23.75
CA LYS A 901 -49.03 -1.16 23.04
C LYS A 901 -50.52 -1.22 23.37
N LEU A 902 -51.10 -0.06 23.69
CA LEU A 902 -52.49 0.15 24.12
C LEU A 902 -53.57 -0.06 23.03
N GLU A 903 -53.25 -0.67 21.88
CA GLU A 903 -54.24 -0.92 20.84
C GLU A 903 -54.57 -2.41 20.70
N SER A 904 -55.84 -2.66 20.99
CA SER A 904 -56.59 -3.91 20.90
C SER A 904 -56.54 -4.57 19.53
N SER A 905 -56.02 -5.80 19.47
CA SER A 905 -56.57 -6.93 18.67
C SER A 905 -55.59 -8.11 18.60
N TRP A 906 -55.40 -8.87 19.69
CA TRP A 906 -54.67 -10.14 19.56
C TRP A 906 -55.28 -11.27 20.39
N SER A 907 -55.30 -12.45 19.76
CA SER A 907 -55.89 -13.71 20.19
C SER A 907 -55.14 -14.35 21.36
N GLU A 908 -55.88 -15.05 22.23
CA GLU A 908 -55.38 -15.84 23.34
C GLU A 908 -54.28 -16.81 22.88
N GLY A 909 -53.04 -16.53 23.29
CA GLY A 909 -51.87 -17.35 23.04
C GLY A 909 -51.00 -17.40 24.29
N ILE A 910 -50.42 -18.58 24.54
CA ILE A 910 -49.58 -18.95 25.70
C ILE A 910 -48.63 -17.81 26.07
N ASP A 911 -48.67 -17.41 27.34
CA ASP A 911 -47.76 -16.42 27.87
C ASP A 911 -46.34 -17.03 27.96
N LYS A 912 -45.45 -16.59 27.07
CA LYS A 912 -44.05 -17.03 27.01
C LYS A 912 -43.10 -16.02 27.66
N HIS A 913 -43.60 -15.02 28.39
CA HIS A 913 -42.76 -14.01 29.03
C HIS A 913 -41.66 -14.65 29.89
N GLY A 914 -40.40 -14.24 29.64
CA GLY A 914 -39.25 -14.74 30.40
C GLY A 914 -38.70 -16.10 29.97
N GLN A 915 -39.22 -16.73 28.91
CA GLN A 915 -38.55 -17.89 28.31
C GLN A 915 -37.31 -17.44 27.53
N VAL A 916 -36.22 -18.20 27.63
CA VAL A 916 -34.97 -17.98 26.88
C VAL A 916 -34.81 -19.08 25.84
N ARG A 917 -34.36 -18.71 24.64
CA ARG A 917 -33.96 -19.68 23.62
C ARG A 917 -32.71 -19.21 22.90
N TYR A 918 -31.95 -20.17 22.39
CA TYR A 918 -30.63 -19.94 21.83
C TYR A 918 -30.57 -20.38 20.38
N LYS A 919 -29.78 -19.69 19.57
CA LYS A 919 -29.54 -20.08 18.17
C LYS A 919 -28.07 -19.88 17.82
N ARG A 920 -27.50 -20.86 17.10
CA ARG A 920 -26.11 -20.84 16.57
C ARG A 920 -25.01 -20.69 17.64
N PHE A 921 -25.18 -21.39 18.76
CA PHE A 921 -24.10 -21.68 19.70
C PHE A 921 -23.58 -23.10 19.45
N SER A 922 -22.39 -23.45 19.94
CA SER A 922 -21.72 -24.73 19.67
C SER A 922 -22.54 -25.98 20.04
N CYS A 923 -23.48 -25.84 20.97
CA CYS A 923 -24.42 -26.88 21.41
C CYS A 923 -25.72 -26.96 20.57
N ALA A 924 -25.85 -26.14 19.51
CA ALA A 924 -27.06 -26.01 18.70
C ALA A 924 -26.86 -26.42 17.24
N GLN A 925 -27.86 -27.11 16.65
CA GLN A 925 -27.89 -27.29 15.19
C GLN A 925 -27.91 -25.90 14.50
N PRO A 926 -27.19 -25.68 13.39
CA PRO A 926 -26.91 -24.34 12.84
C PRO A 926 -28.15 -23.49 12.47
N THR A 927 -29.32 -24.11 12.33
CA THR A 927 -30.55 -23.48 11.81
C THR A 927 -31.68 -23.39 12.82
N ASP A 928 -31.67 -24.19 13.89
CA ASP A 928 -32.82 -24.38 14.77
C ASP A 928 -32.62 -23.68 16.11
N TRP A 929 -33.72 -23.18 16.68
CA TRP A 929 -33.72 -22.63 18.04
C TRP A 929 -33.71 -23.81 19.02
N LEU A 930 -32.84 -23.75 20.03
CA LEU A 930 -32.93 -24.61 21.20
C LEU A 930 -33.65 -23.86 22.31
N ASP A 931 -34.79 -24.41 22.70
CA ASP A 931 -35.45 -24.13 23.95
C ASP A 931 -34.82 -25.10 24.98
N ILE A 932 -34.23 -24.57 26.06
CA ILE A 932 -33.68 -25.38 27.17
C ILE A 932 -34.71 -25.45 28.28
#